data_AF-A0A7Z2K6B6-F1
#
_entry.id   AF-A0A7Z2K6B6-F1
#
_cell.length_a   1.000
_cell.length_b   1.000
_cell.length_c   1.000
_cell.angle_alpha   90.00
_cell.angle_beta   90.00
_cell.angle_gamma   90.00
#
_symmetry.space_group_name_H-M   'P 1'
#
loop_
_entity.id
_entity.type
_entity.pdbx_description
1 polymer ?
#
loop_
_entity_poly.entity_id
_entity_poly.type
_entity_poly.pdbx_seq_one_letter_code
_entity_poly.pdbx_strand_id
1 'polypeptide(L)'
;MLNKDLIDFMQKVHNGEKVRFRSILNDKISDIYSYFNDEVELQLQHLNNHNYEIYYVVNAGGYRDEEITRYNAVFIDLDRGKNEFKEYYPLKEVDRYKKKKRKQLRGFPLNPSYIIETRNGLHVYWLLEAGATEDQFKQCQELLIDYFDADPVVKNPARLLRVPSFYWCKDKNNTFEIMIKEANRSRYDIDDILDKLTKTEDWDKRVNNRKKCSKLLSIVDTPIPKASKTAETPTGSKGTKYRDIDKIKLIKEQDVEVLKSILKPEGIKVSSHEEVYDYLKKQNLKEFLGLGGTNFNCIFHEENKPSAGIITSQETGHYIYNCLSGNCDVSLTIIQVTQRLTGLSMTDTLRFLRKVYNVEYFETAWQQRRYKILEENQQFLISKEIEVLYPEVNKCIKNYVPILCSIHQLCIEFLQTENFTDNRGNPIFFASTRYIAQRCDKDKRRISDVVSLLVYLGLLRKVPENEIPDFLLKNSKHEAAKKKRHHIVSYYSIPQYEELALQFCKNKVKEFKESEFTMRGWGRELILRKLGEEEANRVFPQMQGKKIHESEITKLIEEITLSLIKEKEWTTESEVLDHLLYETSEKKTLCKKKIKRIVPEMLDKYGLTKKKLNKALKDELNVTLENYPNIIYREFSTIESEEAHIAQ
;
A
#
# COMPACT_ATOMS: atom_id res chain seq x y z
N MET A 1 -49.18 0.64 -3.57
CA MET A 1 -49.23 -0.41 -4.61
C MET A 1 -48.04 -1.32 -4.36
N LEU A 2 -48.27 -2.63 -4.24
CA LEU A 2 -47.23 -3.63 -4.03
C LEU A 2 -46.10 -3.50 -5.07
N ASN A 3 -44.86 -3.62 -4.62
CA ASN A 3 -43.75 -3.77 -5.54
C ASN A 3 -43.83 -5.17 -6.16
N LYS A 4 -44.51 -5.27 -7.32
CA LYS A 4 -44.74 -6.53 -8.03
C LYS A 4 -43.43 -7.29 -8.32
N ASP A 5 -42.35 -6.56 -8.56
CA ASP A 5 -41.04 -7.16 -8.83
C ASP A 5 -40.42 -7.76 -7.57
N LEU A 6 -40.65 -7.16 -6.39
CA LEU A 6 -40.21 -7.73 -5.11
C LEU A 6 -40.98 -9.00 -4.74
N ILE A 7 -42.31 -9.01 -4.96
CA ILE A 7 -43.12 -10.23 -4.75
C ILE A 7 -42.63 -11.34 -5.66
N ASP A 8 -42.48 -11.07 -6.96
CA ASP A 8 -41.99 -12.05 -7.92
C ASP A 8 -40.61 -12.55 -7.52
N PHE A 9 -39.69 -11.66 -7.13
CA PHE A 9 -38.37 -12.04 -6.63
C PHE A 9 -38.46 -13.01 -5.44
N MET A 10 -39.25 -12.68 -4.40
CA MET A 10 -39.38 -13.52 -3.21
C MET A 10 -40.02 -14.87 -3.51
N GLN A 11 -41.09 -14.86 -4.32
CA GLN A 11 -41.75 -16.09 -4.75
C GLN A 11 -40.82 -16.97 -5.59
N LYS A 12 -40.03 -16.37 -6.48
CA LYS A 12 -39.09 -17.11 -7.32
C LYS A 12 -37.88 -17.63 -6.55
N VAL A 13 -37.29 -16.87 -5.63
CA VAL A 13 -36.14 -17.36 -4.84
C VAL A 13 -36.60 -18.50 -3.91
N HIS A 14 -37.66 -18.30 -3.13
CA HIS A 14 -38.11 -19.27 -2.12
C HIS A 14 -39.13 -20.28 -2.63
N ASN A 15 -39.43 -20.29 -3.93
CA ASN A 15 -40.40 -21.17 -4.55
C ASN A 15 -41.81 -21.11 -3.89
N GLY A 16 -42.23 -19.89 -3.51
CA GLY A 16 -43.51 -19.65 -2.85
C GLY A 16 -43.59 -20.05 -1.36
N GLU A 17 -42.49 -20.47 -0.75
CA GLU A 17 -42.45 -20.83 0.67
C GLU A 17 -42.18 -19.63 1.60
N LYS A 18 -42.26 -19.89 2.91
CA LYS A 18 -41.94 -18.89 3.94
C LYS A 18 -40.49 -18.45 3.84
N VAL A 19 -40.28 -17.15 4.05
CA VAL A 19 -38.97 -16.49 4.01
C VAL A 19 -38.59 -16.05 5.42
N ARG A 20 -37.31 -16.15 5.75
CA ARG A 20 -36.75 -15.59 6.99
C ARG A 20 -36.14 -14.24 6.72
N PHE A 21 -36.76 -13.21 7.25
CA PHE A 21 -36.27 -11.84 7.23
C PHE A 21 -35.62 -11.50 8.55
N ARG A 22 -34.49 -10.80 8.49
CA ARG A 22 -33.79 -10.25 9.64
C ARG A 22 -33.59 -8.76 9.44
N SER A 23 -34.18 -7.97 10.33
CA SER A 23 -34.02 -6.52 10.39
C SER A 23 -33.03 -6.15 11.48
N ILE A 24 -32.02 -5.35 11.16
CA ILE A 24 -30.93 -5.01 12.09
C ILE A 24 -30.78 -3.49 12.22
N LEU A 25 -30.79 -2.98 13.45
CA LEU A 25 -30.39 -1.61 13.79
C LEU A 25 -29.49 -1.65 15.03
N ASN A 26 -28.20 -1.40 14.85
CA ASN A 26 -27.18 -1.59 15.89
C ASN A 26 -27.28 -3.03 16.46
N ASP A 27 -27.51 -3.17 17.77
CA ASP A 27 -27.66 -4.47 18.44
C ASP A 27 -29.11 -4.97 18.48
N LYS A 28 -30.08 -4.21 17.93
CA LYS A 28 -31.50 -4.61 17.89
C LYS A 28 -31.76 -5.47 16.66
N ILE A 29 -32.28 -6.67 16.90
CA ILE A 29 -32.66 -7.64 15.87
C ILE A 29 -34.17 -7.87 15.92
N SER A 30 -34.82 -7.86 14.76
CA SER A 30 -36.20 -8.27 14.59
C SER A 30 -36.27 -9.28 13.44
N ASP A 31 -36.67 -10.51 13.78
CA ASP A 31 -36.75 -11.62 12.85
C ASP A 31 -38.22 -11.91 12.53
N ILE A 32 -38.53 -12.06 11.24
CA ILE A 32 -39.87 -12.43 10.75
C ILE A 32 -39.73 -13.71 9.93
N TYR A 33 -40.55 -14.71 10.22
CA TYR A 33 -40.64 -15.95 9.43
C TYR A 33 -42.06 -16.16 8.93
N SER A 34 -42.32 -15.74 7.71
CA SER A 34 -43.67 -15.74 7.12
C SER A 34 -43.61 -15.84 5.60
N TYR A 35 -44.75 -16.10 4.96
CA TYR A 35 -44.90 -15.90 3.53
C TYR A 35 -44.77 -14.40 3.23
N PHE A 36 -44.07 -14.04 2.16
CA PHE A 36 -43.98 -12.65 1.77
C PHE A 36 -45.33 -12.19 1.18
N ASN A 37 -45.98 -11.27 1.87
CA ASN A 37 -47.28 -10.69 1.53
C ASN A 37 -47.31 -9.21 1.94
N ASP A 38 -48.43 -8.54 1.67
CA ASP A 38 -48.63 -7.11 1.93
C ASP A 38 -48.36 -6.72 3.39
N GLU A 39 -48.80 -7.55 4.34
CA GLU A 39 -48.62 -7.30 5.77
C GLU A 39 -47.13 -7.34 6.15
N VAL A 40 -46.41 -8.35 5.67
CA VAL A 40 -44.97 -8.49 5.91
C VAL A 40 -44.19 -7.36 5.22
N GLU A 41 -44.55 -7.00 3.99
CA GLU A 41 -43.93 -5.87 3.29
C GLU A 41 -44.13 -4.57 4.08
N LEU A 42 -45.34 -4.29 4.58
CA LEU A 42 -45.63 -3.12 5.41
C LEU A 42 -44.84 -3.12 6.73
N GLN A 43 -44.71 -4.28 7.39
CA GLN A 43 -43.90 -4.41 8.60
C GLN A 43 -42.41 -4.12 8.32
N LEU A 44 -41.87 -4.67 7.24
CA LEU A 44 -40.48 -4.42 6.84
C LEU A 44 -40.26 -2.96 6.41
N GLN A 45 -41.23 -2.34 5.71
CA GLN A 45 -41.16 -0.92 5.33
C GLN A 45 -41.19 -0.04 6.59
N HIS A 46 -42.04 -0.37 7.56
CA HIS A 46 -42.07 0.32 8.84
C HIS A 46 -40.70 0.25 9.53
N LEU A 47 -40.08 -0.93 9.60
CA LEU A 47 -38.75 -1.09 10.18
C LEU A 47 -37.68 -0.31 9.39
N ASN A 48 -37.71 -0.37 8.06
CA ASN A 48 -36.73 0.32 7.20
C ASN A 48 -36.83 1.85 7.29
N ASN A 49 -38.04 2.39 7.40
CA ASN A 49 -38.30 3.81 7.67
C ASN A 49 -37.76 4.26 9.04
N HIS A 50 -37.58 3.32 9.97
CA HIS A 50 -36.90 3.54 11.25
C HIS A 50 -35.39 3.21 11.20
N ASN A 51 -34.80 3.16 10.01
CA ASN A 51 -33.38 2.90 9.72
C ASN A 51 -32.91 1.46 9.98
N TYR A 52 -33.80 0.49 10.13
CA TYR A 52 -33.39 -0.91 10.15
C TYR A 52 -32.91 -1.35 8.76
N GLU A 53 -31.79 -2.05 8.73
CA GLU A 53 -31.29 -2.73 7.54
C GLU A 53 -32.06 -4.04 7.35
N ILE A 54 -32.64 -4.25 6.18
CA ILE A 54 -33.49 -5.41 5.91
C ILE A 54 -32.73 -6.48 5.13
N TYR A 55 -32.56 -7.65 5.76
CA TYR A 55 -31.91 -8.83 5.19
C TYR A 55 -32.87 -10.01 5.14
N TYR A 56 -32.50 -11.03 4.36
CA TYR A 56 -33.16 -12.33 4.36
C TYR A 56 -32.12 -13.44 4.15
N VAL A 57 -32.47 -14.66 4.57
CA VAL A 57 -31.68 -15.86 4.29
C VAL A 57 -32.11 -16.43 2.94
N VAL A 58 -31.17 -16.58 2.00
CA VAL A 58 -31.47 -17.01 0.63
C VAL A 58 -31.92 -18.47 0.57
N ASN A 59 -31.22 -19.34 1.30
CA ASN A 59 -31.50 -20.77 1.37
C ASN A 59 -32.53 -21.06 2.48
N ALA A 60 -33.39 -22.05 2.28
CA ALA A 60 -34.46 -22.36 3.24
C ALA A 60 -33.92 -23.18 4.41
N GLY A 61 -34.51 -22.99 5.59
CA GLY A 61 -34.06 -23.62 6.82
C GLY A 61 -34.08 -22.65 8.00
N GLY A 62 -32.91 -22.34 8.55
CA GLY A 62 -32.70 -21.43 9.69
C GLY A 62 -31.71 -20.30 9.45
N TYR A 63 -31.18 -19.72 10.53
CA TYR A 63 -30.21 -18.62 10.50
C TYR A 63 -28.76 -19.08 10.66
N ARG A 64 -28.56 -20.38 10.91
CA ARG A 64 -27.24 -21.03 10.98
C ARG A 64 -27.10 -22.05 9.85
N ASP A 65 -25.87 -22.32 9.44
CA ASP A 65 -25.61 -23.20 8.29
C ASP A 65 -26.15 -24.63 8.53
N GLU A 66 -26.07 -25.13 9.76
CA GLU A 66 -26.56 -26.47 10.13
C GLU A 66 -28.10 -26.55 10.13
N GLU A 67 -28.77 -25.40 10.13
CA GLU A 67 -30.23 -25.32 10.07
C GLU A 67 -30.73 -25.22 8.62
N ILE A 68 -29.85 -25.11 7.62
CA ILE A 68 -30.23 -25.04 6.21
C ILE A 68 -30.68 -26.42 5.73
N THR A 69 -31.92 -26.47 5.23
CA THR A 69 -32.56 -27.71 4.79
C THR A 69 -32.72 -27.77 3.28
N ARG A 70 -32.65 -26.64 2.58
CA ARG A 70 -32.70 -26.59 1.11
C ARG A 70 -31.93 -25.41 0.53
N TYR A 71 -31.13 -25.70 -0.49
CA TYR A 71 -30.40 -24.71 -1.28
C TYR A 71 -31.29 -24.17 -2.40
N ASN A 72 -31.73 -22.93 -2.26
CA ASN A 72 -32.60 -22.27 -3.24
C ASN A 72 -31.80 -21.60 -4.37
N ALA A 73 -30.57 -21.17 -4.09
CA ALA A 73 -29.69 -20.47 -5.02
C ALA A 73 -28.23 -20.58 -4.56
N VAL A 74 -27.29 -20.57 -5.52
CA VAL A 74 -25.91 -20.10 -5.26
C VAL A 74 -25.84 -18.61 -5.55
N PHE A 75 -24.97 -17.89 -4.84
CA PHE A 75 -24.97 -16.43 -4.91
C PHE A 75 -23.61 -15.83 -4.63
N ILE A 76 -23.21 -14.76 -5.28
CA ILE A 76 -21.96 -14.05 -4.96
C ILE A 76 -22.23 -12.60 -4.59
N ASP A 77 -21.38 -12.06 -3.72
CA ASP A 77 -21.35 -10.63 -3.41
C ASP A 77 -20.14 -9.99 -4.08
N LEU A 78 -20.42 -9.21 -5.12
CA LEU A 78 -19.43 -8.39 -5.78
C LEU A 78 -19.42 -7.04 -5.08
N ASP A 79 -18.82 -7.00 -3.90
CA ASP A 79 -18.66 -5.78 -3.11
C ASP A 79 -17.32 -5.10 -3.47
N ARG A 80 -17.36 -3.79 -3.74
CA ARG A 80 -16.15 -2.99 -3.84
C ARG A 80 -15.44 -2.88 -2.48
N GLY A 81 -16.14 -3.21 -1.42
CA GLY A 81 -15.71 -3.18 -0.04
C GLY A 81 -15.63 -1.77 0.49
N LYS A 82 -14.94 -1.66 1.61
CA LYS A 82 -14.51 -0.37 2.16
C LYS A 82 -13.07 -0.16 1.77
N ASN A 83 -12.70 1.11 1.75
CA ASN A 83 -11.31 1.45 1.59
C ASN A 83 -10.51 1.10 2.86
N GLU A 84 -9.20 1.31 2.85
CA GLU A 84 -8.29 1.02 3.98
C GLU A 84 -8.66 1.76 5.28
N PHE A 85 -9.62 2.68 5.23
CA PHE A 85 -10.14 3.46 6.37
C PHE A 85 -11.50 3.02 6.86
N LYS A 86 -12.00 1.89 6.35
CA LYS A 86 -13.32 1.35 6.66
C LYS A 86 -14.46 2.30 6.24
N GLU A 87 -14.18 3.24 5.34
CA GLU A 87 -15.15 4.13 4.72
C GLU A 87 -15.62 3.54 3.39
N TYR A 88 -16.86 3.83 3.00
CA TYR A 88 -17.37 3.38 1.73
C TYR A 88 -16.89 4.25 0.58
N TYR A 89 -16.62 3.65 -0.57
CA TYR A 89 -16.24 4.39 -1.78
C TYR A 89 -17.39 5.33 -2.24
N PRO A 90 -17.07 6.46 -2.91
CA PRO A 90 -18.07 7.33 -3.50
C PRO A 90 -18.94 6.59 -4.53
N LEU A 91 -20.24 6.92 -4.59
CA LEU A 91 -21.20 6.23 -5.47
C LEU A 91 -20.73 6.20 -6.94
N LYS A 92 -20.12 7.28 -7.44
CA LYS A 92 -19.57 7.35 -8.81
C LYS A 92 -18.48 6.30 -9.09
N GLU A 93 -17.62 6.02 -8.11
CA GLU A 93 -16.58 4.97 -8.25
C GLU A 93 -17.20 3.57 -8.17
N VAL A 94 -18.16 3.39 -7.27
CA VAL A 94 -18.90 2.14 -7.15
C VAL A 94 -19.69 1.87 -8.43
N ASP A 95 -20.33 2.86 -9.04
CA ASP A 95 -21.06 2.71 -10.30
C ASP A 95 -20.16 2.24 -11.43
N ARG A 96 -18.91 2.75 -11.49
CA ARG A 96 -17.91 2.27 -12.45
C ARG A 96 -17.53 0.81 -12.18
N TYR A 97 -17.34 0.43 -10.91
CA TYR A 97 -17.08 -0.95 -10.52
C TYR A 97 -18.25 -1.89 -10.89
N LYS A 98 -19.49 -1.51 -10.56
CA LYS A 98 -20.72 -2.24 -10.91
C LYS A 98 -20.88 -2.39 -12.42
N LYS A 99 -20.58 -1.36 -13.22
CA LYS A 99 -20.57 -1.44 -14.69
C LYS A 99 -19.53 -2.45 -15.19
N LYS A 100 -18.31 -2.44 -14.64
CA LYS A 100 -17.27 -3.41 -14.98
C LYS A 100 -17.70 -4.85 -14.66
N LYS A 101 -18.17 -5.09 -13.44
CA LYS A 101 -18.62 -6.42 -13.00
C LYS A 101 -19.84 -6.92 -13.77
N ARG A 102 -20.82 -6.07 -14.09
CA ARG A 102 -21.93 -6.44 -15.00
C ARG A 102 -21.45 -6.86 -16.39
N LYS A 103 -20.44 -6.18 -16.94
CA LYS A 103 -19.84 -6.59 -18.22
C LYS A 103 -19.20 -7.98 -18.13
N GLN A 104 -18.54 -8.30 -17.01
CA GLN A 104 -17.97 -9.62 -16.74
C GLN A 104 -19.07 -10.68 -16.60
N LEU A 105 -20.16 -10.39 -15.86
CA LEU A 105 -21.30 -11.29 -15.68
C LEU A 105 -21.98 -11.65 -17.02
N ARG A 106 -22.13 -10.69 -17.93
CA ARG A 106 -22.67 -10.93 -19.27
C ARG A 106 -21.78 -11.81 -20.15
N GLY A 107 -20.50 -11.95 -19.81
CA GLY A 107 -19.57 -12.84 -20.50
C GLY A 107 -19.58 -14.27 -19.97
N PHE A 108 -20.30 -14.55 -18.88
CA PHE A 108 -20.39 -15.88 -18.31
C PHE A 108 -21.46 -16.71 -19.04
N PRO A 109 -21.21 -18.00 -19.36
CA PRO A 109 -22.12 -18.80 -20.19
C PRO A 109 -23.53 -18.98 -19.62
N LEU A 110 -23.71 -18.89 -18.30
CA LEU A 110 -25.02 -18.96 -17.64
C LEU A 110 -25.40 -17.60 -17.09
N ASN A 111 -26.44 -17.00 -17.66
CA ASN A 111 -26.90 -15.70 -17.20
C ASN A 111 -27.35 -15.76 -15.73
N PRO A 112 -26.96 -14.80 -14.88
CA PRO A 112 -27.51 -14.73 -13.53
C PRO A 112 -29.05 -14.69 -13.55
N SER A 113 -29.69 -15.45 -12.68
CA SER A 113 -31.15 -15.41 -12.51
C SER A 113 -31.61 -14.04 -12.05
N TYR A 114 -30.84 -13.43 -11.12
CA TYR A 114 -31.05 -12.06 -10.65
C TYR A 114 -29.73 -11.34 -10.42
N ILE A 115 -29.71 -10.05 -10.73
CA ILE A 115 -28.66 -9.11 -10.33
C ILE A 115 -29.31 -8.00 -9.52
N ILE A 116 -28.95 -7.92 -8.24
CA ILE A 116 -29.45 -6.93 -7.30
C ILE A 116 -28.36 -5.89 -7.07
N GLU A 117 -28.66 -4.63 -7.36
CA GLU A 117 -27.78 -3.53 -7.05
C GLU A 117 -27.87 -3.15 -5.57
N THR A 118 -26.73 -3.20 -4.90
CA THR A 118 -26.57 -2.68 -3.54
C THR A 118 -25.77 -1.39 -3.55
N ARG A 119 -25.62 -0.72 -2.41
CA ARG A 119 -24.88 0.55 -2.33
C ARG A 119 -23.44 0.44 -2.84
N ASN A 120 -22.73 -0.64 -2.48
CA ASN A 120 -21.29 -0.80 -2.75
C ASN A 120 -20.97 -1.80 -3.86
N GLY A 121 -21.98 -2.51 -4.38
CA GLY A 121 -21.72 -3.69 -5.18
C GLY A 121 -22.97 -4.28 -5.81
N LEU A 122 -22.90 -5.58 -6.09
CA LEU A 122 -23.98 -6.38 -6.68
C LEU A 122 -24.11 -7.69 -5.92
N HIS A 123 -25.33 -8.05 -5.53
CA HIS A 123 -25.65 -9.44 -5.19
C HIS A 123 -26.13 -10.14 -6.45
N VAL A 124 -25.51 -11.27 -6.78
CA VAL A 124 -25.78 -12.01 -8.01
C VAL A 124 -26.23 -13.40 -7.63
N TYR A 125 -27.30 -13.89 -8.27
CA TYR A 125 -27.93 -15.16 -7.93
C TYR A 125 -28.04 -16.06 -9.16
N TRP A 126 -27.77 -17.34 -8.96
CA TRP A 126 -28.22 -18.41 -9.85
C TRP A 126 -29.15 -19.30 -9.04
N LEU A 127 -30.44 -19.21 -9.34
CA LEU A 127 -31.46 -20.02 -8.67
C LEU A 127 -31.29 -21.49 -9.05
N LEU A 128 -31.42 -22.38 -8.07
CA LEU A 128 -31.23 -23.80 -8.26
C LEU A 128 -32.56 -24.52 -8.48
N GLU A 129 -32.52 -25.62 -9.20
CA GLU A 129 -33.54 -26.67 -9.10
C GLU A 129 -33.38 -27.45 -7.78
N ALA A 130 -34.44 -28.13 -7.34
CA ALA A 130 -34.39 -28.88 -6.09
C ALA A 130 -33.41 -30.05 -6.18
N GLY A 131 -32.69 -30.33 -5.09
CA GLY A 131 -31.84 -31.52 -4.99
C GLY A 131 -30.34 -31.26 -4.83
N ALA A 132 -29.89 -29.99 -4.86
CA ALA A 132 -28.49 -29.68 -4.57
C ALA A 132 -28.10 -30.12 -3.15
N THR A 133 -26.96 -30.80 -3.04
CA THR A 133 -26.34 -31.17 -1.77
C THR A 133 -25.51 -30.04 -1.17
N GLU A 134 -25.18 -30.13 0.11
CA GLU A 134 -24.29 -29.17 0.79
C GLU A 134 -22.91 -29.08 0.12
N ASP A 135 -22.34 -30.24 -0.24
CA ASP A 135 -21.03 -30.29 -0.90
C ASP A 135 -21.06 -29.65 -2.29
N GLN A 136 -22.10 -29.92 -3.09
CA GLN A 136 -22.28 -29.26 -4.39
C GLN A 136 -22.46 -27.75 -4.23
N PHE A 137 -23.25 -27.32 -3.24
CA PHE A 137 -23.41 -25.91 -2.93
C PHE A 137 -22.07 -25.26 -2.60
N LYS A 138 -21.32 -25.79 -1.63
CA LYS A 138 -20.01 -25.26 -1.22
C LYS A 138 -19.03 -25.21 -2.39
N GLN A 139 -18.95 -26.30 -3.17
CA GLN A 139 -18.08 -26.38 -4.33
C GLN A 139 -18.44 -25.32 -5.38
N CYS A 140 -19.73 -25.22 -5.74
CA CYS A 140 -20.19 -24.26 -6.74
C CYS A 140 -19.99 -22.82 -6.26
N GLN A 141 -20.23 -22.57 -4.97
CA GLN A 141 -20.06 -21.29 -4.31
C GLN A 141 -18.59 -20.82 -4.35
N GLU A 142 -17.64 -21.69 -4.00
CA GLU A 142 -16.20 -21.37 -4.06
C GLU A 142 -15.72 -21.13 -5.50
N LEU A 143 -16.16 -21.94 -6.46
CA LEU A 143 -15.81 -21.77 -7.87
C LEU A 143 -16.36 -20.46 -8.46
N LEU A 144 -17.58 -20.06 -8.11
CA LEU A 144 -18.14 -18.78 -8.53
C LEU A 144 -17.39 -17.59 -7.90
N ILE A 145 -17.00 -17.69 -6.63
CA ILE A 145 -16.22 -16.66 -5.95
C ILE A 145 -14.88 -16.46 -6.64
N ASP A 146 -14.17 -17.54 -6.94
CA ASP A 146 -12.87 -17.51 -7.60
C ASP A 146 -12.99 -16.96 -9.03
N TYR A 147 -13.92 -17.49 -9.82
CA TYR A 147 -14.13 -17.07 -11.22
C TYR A 147 -14.42 -15.57 -11.35
N PHE A 148 -15.20 -15.02 -10.44
CA PHE A 148 -15.60 -13.61 -10.49
C PHE A 148 -14.78 -12.68 -9.61
N ASP A 149 -13.79 -13.19 -8.84
CA ASP A 149 -13.08 -12.42 -7.82
C ASP A 149 -14.09 -11.67 -6.92
N ALA A 150 -14.98 -12.46 -6.29
CA ALA A 150 -16.04 -12.00 -5.39
C ALA A 150 -15.59 -12.05 -3.92
N ASP A 151 -16.40 -11.54 -2.99
CA ASP A 151 -16.07 -11.57 -1.56
C ASP A 151 -15.94 -13.03 -1.05
N PRO A 152 -14.74 -13.47 -0.62
CA PRO A 152 -14.50 -14.85 -0.19
C PRO A 152 -15.20 -15.22 1.12
N VAL A 153 -15.70 -14.24 1.87
CA VAL A 153 -16.47 -14.46 3.11
C VAL A 153 -17.90 -14.89 2.80
N VAL A 154 -18.42 -14.60 1.59
CA VAL A 154 -19.79 -14.92 1.17
C VAL A 154 -19.84 -16.35 0.60
N LYS A 155 -19.56 -17.34 1.45
CA LYS A 155 -19.58 -18.76 1.06
C LYS A 155 -20.46 -19.67 1.90
N ASN A 156 -21.06 -19.12 2.97
CA ASN A 156 -21.83 -19.90 3.92
C ASN A 156 -23.31 -20.02 3.50
N PRO A 157 -23.94 -21.21 3.60
CA PRO A 157 -25.32 -21.46 3.19
C PRO A 157 -26.38 -20.52 3.77
N ALA A 158 -26.25 -20.13 5.04
CA ALA A 158 -27.21 -19.28 5.75
C ALA A 158 -26.90 -17.77 5.60
N ARG A 159 -26.25 -17.36 4.50
CA ARG A 159 -25.86 -15.96 4.30
C ARG A 159 -27.08 -15.04 4.27
N LEU A 160 -26.98 -13.96 5.04
CA LEU A 160 -27.91 -12.84 4.99
C LEU A 160 -27.56 -11.91 3.82
N LEU A 161 -28.45 -11.80 2.85
CA LEU A 161 -28.36 -10.84 1.77
C LEU A 161 -29.47 -9.79 1.89
N ARG A 162 -29.27 -8.63 1.28
CA ARG A 162 -30.21 -7.51 1.36
C ARG A 162 -31.45 -7.77 0.54
N VAL A 163 -32.59 -7.37 1.10
CA VAL A 163 -33.88 -7.43 0.40
C VAL A 163 -33.99 -6.26 -0.60
N PRO A 164 -34.33 -6.51 -1.88
CA PRO A 164 -34.59 -5.45 -2.85
C PRO A 164 -35.78 -4.56 -2.45
N SER A 165 -35.83 -3.36 -3.02
CA SER A 165 -36.85 -2.33 -2.80
C SER A 165 -36.89 -1.71 -1.39
N PHE A 166 -35.89 -2.02 -0.56
CA PHE A 166 -35.64 -1.34 0.71
C PHE A 166 -34.38 -0.49 0.62
N TYR A 167 -34.23 0.43 1.56
CA TYR A 167 -33.07 1.30 1.65
C TYR A 167 -31.97 0.69 2.51
N TRP A 168 -30.74 0.85 2.03
CA TRP A 168 -29.55 0.83 2.86
C TRP A 168 -29.48 2.13 3.66
N CYS A 169 -29.45 2.02 4.98
CA CYS A 169 -29.64 3.09 5.96
C CYS A 169 -28.44 3.26 6.92
N LYS A 170 -27.29 2.59 6.71
CA LYS A 170 -26.10 2.79 7.57
C LYS A 170 -25.54 4.22 7.53
N ASP A 171 -25.91 5.01 6.53
CA ASP A 171 -25.68 6.47 6.49
C ASP A 171 -27.03 7.18 6.36
N LYS A 172 -27.50 7.79 7.45
CA LYS A 172 -28.83 8.43 7.54
C LYS A 172 -29.00 9.58 6.55
N ASN A 173 -27.91 10.23 6.15
CA ASN A 173 -27.94 11.38 5.25
C ASN A 173 -27.77 10.98 3.77
N ASN A 174 -27.51 9.70 3.51
CA ASN A 174 -27.21 9.19 2.17
C ASN A 174 -27.66 7.73 2.05
N THR A 175 -28.96 7.52 2.21
CA THR A 175 -29.56 6.20 2.03
C THR A 175 -29.47 5.76 0.56
N PHE A 176 -29.47 4.46 0.33
CA PHE A 176 -29.37 3.91 -1.03
C PHE A 176 -30.40 2.81 -1.23
N GLU A 177 -31.29 2.99 -2.21
CA GLU A 177 -32.30 2.00 -2.55
C GLU A 177 -31.66 0.75 -3.18
N ILE A 178 -31.96 -0.42 -2.62
CA ILE A 178 -31.54 -1.71 -3.18
C ILE A 178 -32.46 -2.04 -4.35
N MET A 179 -31.93 -2.22 -5.56
CA MET A 179 -32.75 -2.37 -6.77
C MET A 179 -32.49 -3.69 -7.49
N ILE A 180 -33.54 -4.32 -7.98
CA ILE A 180 -33.42 -5.40 -8.97
C ILE A 180 -32.99 -4.76 -10.30
N LYS A 181 -31.82 -5.12 -10.84
CA LYS A 181 -31.32 -4.58 -12.11
C LYS A 181 -31.56 -5.50 -13.29
N GLU A 182 -31.42 -6.79 -13.08
CA GLU A 182 -31.66 -7.80 -14.10
C GLU A 182 -32.42 -8.96 -13.43
N ALA A 183 -33.45 -9.46 -14.12
CA ALA A 183 -34.33 -10.54 -13.66
C ALA A 183 -34.60 -11.49 -14.83
N ASN A 184 -33.69 -12.45 -15.01
CA ASN A 184 -33.76 -13.43 -16.10
C ASN A 184 -34.65 -14.64 -15.73
N ARG A 185 -34.93 -14.84 -14.43
CA ARG A 185 -35.86 -15.85 -13.89
C ARG A 185 -35.54 -17.32 -14.24
N SER A 186 -34.33 -17.58 -14.71
CA SER A 186 -33.82 -18.92 -14.98
C SER A 186 -33.54 -19.67 -13.68
N ARG A 187 -33.81 -20.98 -13.67
CA ARG A 187 -33.28 -21.93 -12.68
C ARG A 187 -32.30 -22.87 -13.37
N TYR A 188 -31.36 -23.39 -12.61
CA TYR A 188 -30.29 -24.24 -13.10
C TYR A 188 -30.18 -25.48 -12.23
N ASP A 189 -29.87 -26.62 -12.83
CA ASP A 189 -29.25 -27.70 -12.08
C ASP A 189 -27.89 -27.20 -11.59
N ILE A 190 -27.54 -27.48 -10.33
CA ILE A 190 -26.23 -27.07 -9.80
C ILE A 190 -25.09 -27.73 -10.58
N ASP A 191 -25.32 -28.94 -11.11
CA ASP A 191 -24.35 -29.64 -11.94
C ASP A 191 -24.14 -28.92 -13.28
N ASP A 192 -25.15 -28.26 -13.86
CA ASP A 192 -24.97 -27.44 -15.07
C ASP A 192 -24.08 -26.23 -14.80
N ILE A 193 -24.25 -25.59 -13.64
CA ILE A 193 -23.41 -24.46 -13.22
C ILE A 193 -21.98 -24.93 -13.01
N LEU A 194 -21.81 -26.03 -12.26
CA LEU A 194 -20.51 -26.66 -12.05
C LEU A 194 -19.87 -27.01 -13.40
N ASP A 195 -20.57 -27.67 -14.32
CA ASP A 195 -20.09 -28.01 -15.66
C ASP A 195 -19.57 -26.79 -16.44
N LYS A 196 -20.21 -25.63 -16.31
CA LYS A 196 -19.79 -24.41 -17.02
C LYS A 196 -18.63 -23.69 -16.35
N LEU A 197 -18.55 -23.72 -15.02
CA LEU A 197 -17.38 -23.27 -14.27
C LEU A 197 -16.15 -24.14 -14.52
N THR A 198 -16.38 -25.28 -15.16
CA THR A 198 -15.44 -26.35 -15.23
C THR A 198 -15.11 -26.85 -16.66
N LYS A 199 -15.66 -26.18 -17.68
CA LYS A 199 -15.30 -26.38 -19.11
C LYS A 199 -14.37 -25.29 -19.66
N THR A 200 -13.81 -24.43 -18.81
CA THR A 200 -12.52 -23.78 -19.12
C THR A 200 -11.45 -24.89 -19.14
N GLU A 201 -10.55 -24.89 -20.12
CA GLU A 201 -9.67 -26.03 -20.52
C GLU A 201 -8.86 -26.73 -19.38
N ASP A 202 -8.85 -26.18 -18.18
CA ASP A 202 -8.20 -26.71 -16.98
C ASP A 202 -8.98 -27.77 -16.19
N TRP A 203 -10.31 -27.92 -16.35
CA TRP A 203 -11.05 -28.84 -15.48
C TRP A 203 -11.51 -30.16 -16.09
N ASP A 204 -11.62 -30.31 -17.41
CA ASP A 204 -11.95 -31.62 -18.02
C ASP A 204 -10.92 -32.73 -17.67
N LYS A 205 -9.74 -32.37 -17.14
CA LYS A 205 -8.77 -33.31 -16.55
C LYS A 205 -9.12 -33.77 -15.12
N ARG A 206 -9.84 -32.96 -14.32
CA ARG A 206 -10.14 -33.24 -12.90
C ARG A 206 -11.38 -34.12 -12.71
N VAL A 207 -12.43 -34.00 -13.54
CA VAL A 207 -13.66 -34.82 -13.40
C VAL A 207 -13.50 -36.25 -13.90
N ASN A 208 -12.66 -36.47 -14.91
CA ASN A 208 -12.36 -37.82 -15.41
C ASN A 208 -11.73 -38.74 -14.34
N ASN A 209 -11.03 -38.18 -13.34
CA ASN A 209 -10.50 -38.96 -12.21
C ASN A 209 -11.58 -39.31 -11.17
N ARG A 210 -12.63 -38.49 -11.00
CA ARG A 210 -13.70 -38.77 -10.02
C ARG A 210 -14.64 -39.87 -10.49
N LYS A 211 -15.04 -39.90 -11.78
CA LYS A 211 -15.90 -40.97 -12.33
C LYS A 211 -15.15 -42.31 -12.49
N LYS A 212 -13.84 -42.30 -12.72
CA LYS A 212 -12.99 -43.51 -12.73
C LYS A 212 -12.85 -44.15 -11.33
N CYS A 213 -13.03 -43.36 -10.27
CA CYS A 213 -12.92 -43.83 -8.88
C CYS A 213 -14.14 -44.63 -8.38
N SER A 214 -15.29 -44.61 -9.07
CA SER A 214 -16.49 -45.34 -8.61
C SER A 214 -16.68 -46.72 -9.26
N LYS A 215 -15.96 -47.05 -10.35
CA LYS A 215 -16.18 -48.31 -11.10
C LYS A 215 -14.94 -49.21 -11.28
N LEU A 216 -13.81 -48.91 -10.64
CA LEU A 216 -12.64 -49.78 -10.63
C LEU A 216 -12.14 -50.00 -9.20
N LEU A 217 -12.96 -50.71 -8.43
CA LEU A 217 -12.44 -51.71 -7.49
C LEU A 217 -11.94 -52.89 -8.35
N SER A 218 -10.67 -52.85 -8.73
CA SER A 218 -9.82 -54.05 -8.87
C SER A 218 -8.41 -53.64 -9.29
N ILE A 219 -7.49 -53.87 -8.35
CA ILE A 219 -6.14 -54.41 -8.49
C ILE A 219 -5.48 -54.24 -9.86
N VAL A 220 -4.40 -53.45 -9.89
CA VAL A 220 -3.23 -53.81 -10.70
C VAL A 220 -1.98 -53.56 -9.86
N ASP A 221 -1.42 -54.67 -9.36
CA ASP A 221 -0.05 -54.76 -8.88
C ASP A 221 0.92 -54.26 -9.96
N THR A 222 1.88 -53.43 -9.58
CA THR A 222 3.12 -53.29 -10.36
C THR A 222 4.33 -53.37 -9.42
N PRO A 223 5.44 -53.96 -9.88
CA PRO A 223 6.15 -54.98 -9.12
C PRO A 223 7.24 -54.39 -8.23
N ILE A 224 7.37 -54.94 -7.04
CA ILE A 224 8.58 -54.81 -6.21
C ILE A 224 9.74 -55.48 -6.98
N PRO A 225 10.87 -54.79 -7.22
CA PRO A 225 12.06 -55.42 -7.77
C PRO A 225 12.55 -56.49 -6.79
N LYS A 226 12.57 -57.75 -7.24
CA LYS A 226 13.11 -58.87 -6.46
C LYS A 226 14.61 -58.68 -6.25
N ALA A 227 14.99 -58.83 -4.99
CA ALA A 227 16.36 -58.94 -4.54
C ALA A 227 17.15 -60.03 -5.29
N SER A 228 18.35 -59.69 -5.74
CA SER A 228 19.42 -60.65 -6.01
C SER A 228 20.35 -60.72 -4.80
N LYS A 229 20.38 -61.90 -4.17
CA LYS A 229 21.29 -62.29 -3.09
C LYS A 229 22.70 -62.56 -3.63
N THR A 230 23.70 -62.01 -2.96
CA THR A 230 25.00 -62.63 -2.60
C THR A 230 25.59 -61.71 -1.51
N ALA A 231 25.40 -62.05 -0.23
CA ALA A 231 26.36 -62.77 0.63
C ALA A 231 27.62 -61.94 0.95
N GLU A 232 27.65 -61.35 2.15
CA GLU A 232 28.68 -61.58 3.17
C GLU A 232 28.42 -60.69 4.39
N THR A 233 28.37 -61.31 5.57
CA THR A 233 28.33 -60.64 6.87
C THR A 233 29.76 -60.52 7.37
N PRO A 234 30.20 -59.32 7.79
CA PRO A 234 30.98 -59.25 9.01
C PRO A 234 30.36 -58.26 10.00
N THR A 235 29.88 -58.83 11.10
CA THR A 235 30.18 -58.43 12.49
C THR A 235 30.73 -57.01 12.74
N GLY A 236 30.06 -56.27 13.62
CA GLY A 236 30.71 -55.28 14.49
C GLY A 236 30.30 -53.82 14.29
N SER A 237 29.25 -53.43 15.03
CA SER A 237 29.10 -52.15 15.73
C SER A 237 29.60 -50.84 15.06
N LYS A 238 28.64 -50.02 14.60
CA LYS A 238 28.37 -48.63 15.06
C LYS A 238 27.11 -48.09 14.35
N GLY A 239 25.98 -48.69 14.65
CA GLY A 239 24.69 -48.01 14.45
C GLY A 239 24.47 -47.04 15.60
N THR A 240 24.39 -45.74 15.30
CA THR A 240 23.57 -44.70 15.96
C THR A 240 24.15 -43.31 15.67
N LYS A 241 23.29 -42.41 15.16
CA LYS A 241 23.21 -41.00 15.63
C LYS A 241 22.04 -40.20 15.05
N TYR A 242 21.34 -40.67 14.01
CA TYR A 242 20.28 -39.87 13.38
C TYR A 242 18.92 -40.57 13.17
N ARG A 243 18.71 -41.79 13.69
CA ARG A 243 17.40 -42.48 13.53
C ARG A 243 16.34 -42.07 14.56
N ASP A 244 16.72 -41.45 15.67
CA ASP A 244 15.80 -41.07 16.77
C ASP A 244 15.76 -39.56 17.05
N ILE A 245 16.03 -38.71 16.04
CA ILE A 245 15.91 -37.26 16.22
C ILE A 245 14.47 -36.83 15.94
N ASP A 246 13.79 -36.38 16.99
CA ASP A 246 12.46 -35.79 16.90
C ASP A 246 12.55 -34.41 16.22
N LYS A 247 12.34 -34.39 14.90
CA LYS A 247 12.35 -33.15 14.11
C LYS A 247 11.23 -32.19 14.52
N ILE A 248 10.10 -32.68 15.04
CA ILE A 248 9.01 -31.84 15.54
C ILE A 248 9.47 -31.06 16.75
N LYS A 249 10.23 -31.70 17.66
CA LYS A 249 10.85 -31.02 18.79
C LYS A 249 11.83 -29.93 18.35
N LEU A 250 12.71 -30.24 17.39
CA LEU A 250 13.66 -29.26 16.84
C LEU A 250 12.96 -28.06 16.19
N ILE A 251 11.83 -28.29 15.50
CA ILE A 251 11.02 -27.21 14.91
C ILE A 251 10.42 -26.33 16.02
N LYS A 252 9.87 -26.92 17.09
CA LYS A 252 9.31 -26.20 18.25
C LYS A 252 10.37 -25.35 18.96
N GLU A 253 11.59 -25.88 19.09
CA GLU A 253 12.74 -25.20 19.71
C GLU A 253 13.46 -24.23 18.76
N GLN A 254 13.10 -24.22 17.47
CA GLN A 254 13.65 -23.37 16.42
C GLN A 254 15.16 -23.58 16.16
N ASP A 255 15.66 -24.81 16.31
CA ASP A 255 17.07 -25.15 16.09
C ASP A 255 17.40 -25.28 14.59
N VAL A 256 17.72 -24.13 13.99
CA VAL A 256 17.99 -24.00 12.55
C VAL A 256 19.22 -24.80 12.11
N GLU A 257 20.30 -24.81 12.88
CA GLU A 257 21.58 -25.40 12.46
C GLU A 257 21.47 -26.93 12.39
N VAL A 258 20.82 -27.54 13.38
CA VAL A 258 20.58 -28.99 13.38
C VAL A 258 19.59 -29.37 12.27
N LEU A 259 18.49 -28.62 12.08
CA LEU A 259 17.54 -28.87 10.99
C LEU A 259 18.20 -28.77 9.62
N LYS A 260 19.08 -27.79 9.39
CA LYS A 260 19.87 -27.67 8.16
C LYS A 260 20.77 -28.86 7.92
N SER A 261 21.49 -29.30 8.95
CA SER A 261 22.42 -30.43 8.84
C SER A 261 21.71 -31.73 8.44
N ILE A 262 20.43 -31.87 8.84
CA ILE A 262 19.59 -33.03 8.57
C ILE A 262 18.93 -32.93 7.19
N LEU A 263 18.35 -31.77 6.84
CA LEU A 263 17.58 -31.59 5.60
C LEU A 263 18.46 -31.29 4.39
N LYS A 264 19.68 -30.77 4.60
CA LYS A 264 20.68 -30.45 3.56
C LYS A 264 20.08 -29.76 2.32
N PRO A 265 19.38 -28.63 2.50
CA PRO A 265 18.70 -27.96 1.38
C PRO A 265 19.71 -27.37 0.39
N GLU A 266 19.41 -27.48 -0.90
CA GLU A 266 20.25 -26.93 -1.99
C GLU A 266 20.31 -25.39 -1.97
N GLY A 267 19.33 -24.73 -1.34
CA GLY A 267 19.20 -23.28 -1.29
C GLY A 267 18.73 -22.67 -2.61
N ILE A 268 18.04 -21.53 -2.54
CA ILE A 268 17.53 -20.85 -3.74
C ILE A 268 17.59 -19.33 -3.53
N LYS A 269 17.70 -18.60 -4.64
CA LYS A 269 17.52 -17.15 -4.64
C LYS A 269 16.26 -16.78 -5.42
N VAL A 270 15.41 -15.92 -4.85
CA VAL A 270 14.09 -15.55 -5.41
C VAL A 270 13.88 -14.03 -5.44
N SER A 271 13.08 -13.51 -6.36
CA SER A 271 12.97 -12.04 -6.56
C SER A 271 11.76 -11.39 -5.87
N SER A 272 10.81 -12.22 -5.43
CA SER A 272 9.52 -11.76 -4.92
C SER A 272 9.05 -12.56 -3.70
N HIS A 273 8.11 -11.99 -2.95
CA HIS A 273 7.49 -12.67 -1.80
C HIS A 273 6.67 -13.88 -2.25
N GLU A 274 6.08 -13.83 -3.45
CA GLU A 274 5.26 -14.91 -4.00
C GLU A 274 6.11 -16.16 -4.32
N GLU A 275 7.29 -15.96 -4.92
CA GLU A 275 8.25 -17.03 -5.16
C GLU A 275 8.75 -17.70 -3.87
N VAL A 276 8.95 -16.93 -2.79
CA VAL A 276 9.27 -17.50 -1.47
C VAL A 276 8.17 -18.43 -0.99
N TYR A 277 6.91 -17.99 -1.08
CA TYR A 277 5.77 -18.79 -0.65
C TYR A 277 5.62 -20.06 -1.49
N ASP A 278 5.73 -19.94 -2.81
CA ASP A 278 5.66 -21.07 -3.73
C ASP A 278 6.78 -22.08 -3.47
N TYR A 279 8.03 -21.62 -3.37
CA TYR A 279 9.18 -22.48 -3.10
C TYR A 279 9.08 -23.22 -1.76
N LEU A 280 8.71 -22.51 -0.68
CA LEU A 280 8.57 -23.12 0.64
C LEU A 280 7.48 -24.20 0.63
N LYS A 281 6.33 -23.93 0.02
CA LYS A 281 5.22 -24.89 -0.07
C LYS A 281 5.57 -26.15 -0.88
N LYS A 282 6.57 -26.09 -1.77
CA LYS A 282 7.09 -27.24 -2.53
C LYS A 282 8.11 -28.08 -1.78
N GLN A 283 8.54 -27.69 -0.58
CA GLN A 283 9.48 -28.49 0.21
C GLN A 283 8.80 -29.75 0.76
N ASN A 284 9.54 -30.86 0.80
CA ASN A 284 9.02 -32.14 1.25
C ASN A 284 8.62 -32.09 2.73
N LEU A 285 7.32 -31.90 2.96
CA LEU A 285 6.76 -31.71 4.30
C LEU A 285 6.93 -32.94 5.19
N LYS A 286 6.97 -34.14 4.59
CA LYS A 286 7.12 -35.40 5.31
C LYS A 286 8.53 -35.52 5.87
N GLU A 287 9.51 -35.15 5.06
CA GLU A 287 10.91 -35.10 5.46
C GLU A 287 11.17 -34.01 6.50
N PHE A 288 10.59 -32.82 6.31
CA PHE A 288 10.68 -31.70 7.24
C PHE A 288 10.20 -32.09 8.65
N LEU A 289 9.04 -32.74 8.75
CA LEU A 289 8.44 -33.15 10.02
C LEU A 289 9.01 -34.46 10.58
N GLY A 290 9.80 -35.21 9.81
CA GLY A 290 10.37 -36.49 10.24
C GLY A 290 9.34 -37.62 10.33
N LEU A 291 8.29 -37.58 9.50
CA LEU A 291 7.17 -38.53 9.56
C LEU A 291 7.39 -39.72 8.62
N GLY A 292 7.17 -40.94 9.11
CA GLY A 292 7.22 -42.18 8.35
C GLY A 292 5.83 -42.66 7.88
N GLY A 293 5.79 -43.59 6.91
CA GLY A 293 4.53 -44.23 6.48
C GLY A 293 3.66 -43.40 5.54
N THR A 294 2.68 -44.04 4.88
CA THR A 294 1.71 -43.36 4.00
C THR A 294 0.72 -42.52 4.81
N ASN A 295 0.25 -43.07 5.93
CA ASN A 295 -0.59 -42.41 6.92
C ASN A 295 0.09 -42.49 8.30
N PHE A 296 -0.14 -41.48 9.14
CA PHE A 296 0.44 -41.36 10.48
C PHE A 296 -0.58 -40.69 11.42
N ASN A 297 -0.31 -40.76 12.74
CA ASN A 297 -1.15 -40.08 13.72
C ASN A 297 -0.99 -38.57 13.60
N CYS A 298 -2.09 -37.83 13.74
CA CYS A 298 -2.07 -36.39 13.63
C CYS A 298 -1.15 -35.75 14.69
N ILE A 299 -0.31 -34.80 14.27
CA ILE A 299 0.60 -34.09 15.18
C ILE A 299 -0.08 -32.99 16.01
N PHE A 300 -1.35 -32.71 15.73
CA PHE A 300 -2.10 -31.60 16.35
C PHE A 300 -3.22 -32.06 17.29
N HIS A 301 -3.50 -33.35 17.39
CA HIS A 301 -4.40 -33.93 18.38
C HIS A 301 -4.01 -35.39 18.66
N GLU A 302 -4.39 -35.88 19.84
CA GLU A 302 -4.11 -37.26 20.23
C GLU A 302 -5.14 -38.23 19.64
N GLU A 303 -4.65 -39.29 19.00
CA GLU A 303 -5.48 -40.35 18.43
C GLU A 303 -4.75 -41.69 18.43
N ASN A 304 -5.52 -42.78 18.52
CA ASN A 304 -5.00 -44.15 18.53
C ASN A 304 -4.95 -44.80 17.14
N LYS A 305 -5.42 -44.10 16.10
CA LYS A 305 -5.46 -44.59 14.72
C LYS A 305 -4.89 -43.52 13.78
N PRO A 306 -4.06 -43.90 12.79
CA PRO A 306 -3.46 -42.94 11.87
C PRO A 306 -4.54 -42.32 10.96
N SER A 307 -4.77 -41.02 11.11
CA SER A 307 -5.76 -40.28 10.32
C SER A 307 -5.15 -39.16 9.48
N ALA A 308 -3.86 -38.87 9.66
CA ALA A 308 -3.16 -37.82 8.95
C ALA A 308 -2.26 -38.37 7.83
N GLY A 309 -2.09 -37.58 6.79
CA GLY A 309 -1.24 -37.87 5.64
C GLY A 309 -0.75 -36.58 4.99
N ILE A 310 0.17 -36.71 4.05
CA ILE A 310 0.64 -35.57 3.25
C ILE A 310 0.28 -35.83 1.80
N ILE A 311 -0.43 -34.86 1.22
CA ILE A 311 -0.79 -34.86 -0.18
C ILE A 311 0.04 -33.80 -0.90
N THR A 312 0.32 -34.01 -2.17
CA THR A 312 0.95 -33.00 -3.03
C THR A 312 -0.10 -32.51 -4.03
N SER A 313 -0.29 -31.20 -4.09
CA SER A 313 -1.12 -30.55 -5.11
C SER A 313 -0.51 -30.84 -6.48
N GLN A 314 -1.25 -31.53 -7.36
CA GLN A 314 -0.74 -31.88 -8.69
C GLN A 314 -0.57 -30.65 -9.60
N GLU A 315 -1.19 -29.51 -9.26
CA GLU A 315 -1.16 -28.29 -10.08
C GLU A 315 -0.04 -27.36 -9.68
N THR A 316 0.15 -27.17 -8.37
CA THR A 316 1.15 -26.23 -7.84
C THR A 316 2.38 -26.96 -7.31
N GLY A 317 2.37 -28.28 -7.18
CA GLY A 317 3.43 -29.07 -6.54
C GLY A 317 3.53 -28.86 -5.03
N HIS A 318 2.57 -28.18 -4.41
CA HIS A 318 2.62 -27.85 -2.98
C HIS A 318 2.32 -29.06 -2.10
N TYR A 319 3.11 -29.28 -1.07
CA TYR A 319 2.83 -30.27 -0.03
C TYR A 319 1.85 -29.71 0.99
N ILE A 320 0.80 -30.49 1.27
CA ILE A 320 -0.27 -30.16 2.19
C ILE A 320 -0.38 -31.30 3.20
N TYR A 321 -0.19 -30.98 4.47
CA TYR A 321 -0.52 -31.83 5.59
C TYR A 321 -2.04 -31.86 5.73
N ASN A 322 -2.64 -33.06 5.72
CA ASN A 322 -4.07 -33.22 5.84
C ASN A 322 -4.42 -34.24 6.92
N CYS A 323 -5.39 -33.92 7.76
CA CYS A 323 -5.98 -34.86 8.71
C CYS A 323 -7.43 -35.14 8.33
N LEU A 324 -7.79 -36.42 8.29
CA LEU A 324 -9.11 -36.91 7.87
C LEU A 324 -9.96 -37.41 9.04
N SER A 325 -9.61 -37.06 10.29
CA SER A 325 -10.43 -37.43 11.44
C SER A 325 -11.66 -36.52 11.53
N GLY A 326 -12.82 -37.08 11.87
CA GLY A 326 -14.08 -36.31 11.96
C GLY A 326 -14.07 -35.17 12.98
N ASN A 327 -13.07 -35.13 13.86
CA ASN A 327 -12.89 -34.09 14.89
C ASN A 327 -11.66 -33.19 14.62
N CYS A 328 -11.01 -33.31 13.46
CA CYS A 328 -9.85 -32.50 13.11
C CYS A 328 -9.88 -32.06 11.65
N ASP A 329 -10.18 -30.77 11.44
CA ASP A 329 -10.19 -30.14 10.12
C ASP A 329 -8.85 -29.42 9.87
N VAL A 330 -7.77 -30.20 9.77
CA VAL A 330 -6.42 -29.65 9.55
C VAL A 330 -5.97 -29.94 8.13
N SER A 331 -5.92 -28.90 7.31
CA SER A 331 -5.31 -28.90 5.98
C SER A 331 -4.35 -27.71 5.84
N LEU A 332 -3.04 -27.95 5.95
CA LEU A 332 -2.02 -26.91 6.14
C LEU A 332 -0.78 -27.15 5.28
N THR A 333 -0.18 -26.09 4.74
CA THR A 333 1.14 -26.18 4.10
C THR A 333 2.25 -26.12 5.15
N ILE A 334 3.51 -26.31 4.74
CA ILE A 334 4.67 -26.17 5.64
C ILE A 334 4.64 -24.87 6.44
N ILE A 335 4.15 -23.77 5.86
CA ILE A 335 4.10 -22.46 6.51
C ILE A 335 3.14 -22.50 7.70
N GLN A 336 1.88 -22.90 7.49
CA GLN A 336 0.91 -22.94 8.58
C GLN A 336 1.18 -24.06 9.58
N VAL A 337 1.75 -25.19 9.14
CA VAL A 337 2.20 -26.25 10.04
C VAL A 337 3.28 -25.73 10.99
N THR A 338 4.33 -25.09 10.46
CA THR A 338 5.40 -24.51 11.28
C THR A 338 4.86 -23.41 12.19
N GLN A 339 3.97 -22.55 11.69
CA GLN A 339 3.33 -21.52 12.49
C GLN A 339 2.59 -22.11 13.70
N ARG A 340 1.80 -23.16 13.48
CA ARG A 340 1.00 -23.81 14.53
C ARG A 340 1.87 -24.59 15.53
N LEU A 341 2.97 -25.18 15.09
CA LEU A 341 3.91 -25.87 15.97
C LEU A 341 4.72 -24.90 16.85
N THR A 342 5.11 -23.75 16.32
CA THR A 342 6.01 -22.80 17.01
C THR A 342 5.30 -21.66 17.73
N GLY A 343 4.05 -21.35 17.36
CA GLY A 343 3.31 -20.19 17.86
C GLY A 343 3.82 -18.84 17.33
N LEU A 344 4.72 -18.85 16.34
CA LEU A 344 5.30 -17.63 15.77
C LEU A 344 4.28 -16.81 14.95
N SER A 345 4.57 -15.52 14.78
CA SER A 345 3.87 -14.68 13.81
C SER A 345 4.19 -15.14 12.38
N MET A 346 3.31 -14.87 11.41
CA MET A 346 3.53 -15.27 10.00
C MET A 346 4.89 -14.78 9.46
N THR A 347 5.26 -13.54 9.80
CA THR A 347 6.55 -12.94 9.40
C THR A 347 7.75 -13.69 9.99
N ASP A 348 7.64 -14.13 11.25
CA ASP A 348 8.69 -14.86 11.95
C ASP A 348 8.79 -16.30 11.46
N THR A 349 7.65 -16.94 11.18
CA THR A 349 7.58 -18.27 10.58
C THR A 349 8.27 -18.30 9.22
N LEU A 350 8.01 -17.33 8.34
CA LEU A 350 8.68 -17.23 7.06
C LEU A 350 10.19 -16.99 7.22
N ARG A 351 10.58 -16.12 8.16
CA ARG A 351 12.00 -15.86 8.44
C ARG A 351 12.72 -17.10 8.96
N PHE A 352 12.08 -17.90 9.80
CA PHE A 352 12.60 -19.18 10.27
C PHE A 352 12.74 -20.19 9.13
N LEU A 353 11.68 -20.42 8.33
CA LEU A 353 11.71 -21.36 7.21
C LEU A 353 12.72 -20.98 6.13
N ARG A 354 12.84 -19.69 5.80
CA ARG A 354 13.85 -19.19 4.87
C ARG A 354 15.27 -19.47 5.36
N LYS A 355 15.51 -19.33 6.67
CA LYS A 355 16.80 -19.74 7.26
C LYS A 355 16.99 -21.23 7.09
N VAL A 356 16.03 -22.06 7.50
CA VAL A 356 16.14 -23.54 7.42
C VAL A 356 16.42 -24.02 6.00
N TYR A 357 15.76 -23.45 4.98
CA TYR A 357 15.88 -23.87 3.57
C TYR A 357 16.86 -23.04 2.72
N ASN A 358 17.67 -22.17 3.34
CA ASN A 358 18.62 -21.28 2.64
C ASN A 358 17.96 -20.49 1.48
N VAL A 359 16.82 -19.83 1.75
CA VAL A 359 16.10 -18.99 0.77
C VAL A 359 16.53 -17.53 0.91
N GLU A 360 17.24 -17.04 -0.10
CA GLU A 360 17.72 -15.66 -0.21
C GLU A 360 16.91 -14.88 -1.25
N TYR A 361 16.88 -13.55 -1.16
CA TYR A 361 16.35 -12.74 -2.26
C TYR A 361 17.47 -12.49 -3.29
N PHE A 362 17.20 -12.56 -4.60
CA PHE A 362 18.11 -12.00 -5.61
C PHE A 362 17.54 -10.71 -6.20
N GLU A 363 18.39 -9.70 -6.27
CA GLU A 363 18.09 -8.43 -6.92
C GLU A 363 18.01 -8.65 -8.44
N THR A 364 16.94 -8.17 -9.10
CA THR A 364 16.84 -8.18 -10.56
C THR A 364 18.00 -7.39 -11.20
N ALA A 365 18.36 -7.65 -12.47
CA ALA A 365 19.40 -6.89 -13.15
C ALA A 365 19.12 -5.37 -13.19
N TRP A 366 17.84 -4.97 -13.18
CA TRP A 366 17.45 -3.57 -13.02
C TRP A 366 17.73 -3.06 -11.60
N GLN A 367 17.33 -3.80 -10.56
CA GLN A 367 17.59 -3.45 -9.16
C GLN A 367 19.10 -3.37 -8.87
N GLN A 368 19.89 -4.33 -9.33
CA GLN A 368 21.36 -4.33 -9.17
C GLN A 368 21.98 -3.08 -9.82
N ARG A 369 21.56 -2.72 -11.03
CA ARG A 369 22.02 -1.50 -11.71
C ARG A 369 21.64 -0.25 -10.92
N ARG A 370 20.42 -0.17 -10.40
CA ARG A 370 19.95 0.96 -9.59
C ARG A 370 20.62 1.03 -8.23
N TYR A 371 20.86 -0.10 -7.58
CA TYR A 371 21.64 -0.20 -6.35
C TYR A 371 23.05 0.36 -6.57
N LYS A 372 23.74 -0.12 -7.62
CA LYS A 372 25.09 0.35 -7.96
C LYS A 372 25.15 1.86 -8.20
N ILE A 373 24.17 2.42 -8.92
CA ILE A 373 24.07 3.88 -9.11
C ILE A 373 23.97 4.63 -7.77
N LEU A 374 23.12 4.14 -6.86
CA LEU A 374 22.94 4.78 -5.55
C LEU A 374 24.17 4.63 -4.65
N GLU A 375 24.88 3.51 -4.76
CA GLU A 375 26.14 3.25 -4.06
C GLU A 375 27.27 4.15 -4.60
N GLU A 376 27.43 4.25 -5.93
CA GLU A 376 28.38 5.15 -6.59
C GLU A 376 28.12 6.62 -6.21
N ASN A 377 26.85 7.04 -6.17
CA ASN A 377 26.45 8.36 -5.68
C ASN A 377 26.90 8.59 -4.23
N GLN A 378 26.67 7.63 -3.33
CA GLN A 378 27.08 7.73 -1.92
C GLN A 378 28.61 7.78 -1.80
N GLN A 379 29.32 6.95 -2.55
CA GLN A 379 30.78 6.93 -2.56
C GLN A 379 31.34 8.27 -3.02
N PHE A 380 30.81 8.84 -4.10
CA PHE A 380 31.19 10.17 -4.57
C PHE A 380 31.01 11.24 -3.49
N LEU A 381 29.87 11.24 -2.77
CA LEU A 381 29.58 12.22 -1.71
C LEU A 381 30.53 12.14 -0.51
N ILE A 382 31.00 10.94 -0.17
CA ILE A 382 31.88 10.70 0.98
C ILE A 382 33.36 10.83 0.57
N SER A 383 33.67 10.65 -0.70
CA SER A 383 35.01 10.76 -1.25
C SER A 383 35.58 12.18 -1.21
N LYS A 384 36.89 12.28 -1.39
CA LYS A 384 37.59 13.55 -1.63
C LYS A 384 37.32 14.13 -3.02
N GLU A 385 36.72 13.36 -3.94
CA GLU A 385 36.54 13.78 -5.34
C GLU A 385 35.64 15.01 -5.45
N ILE A 386 34.53 15.06 -4.70
CA ILE A 386 33.63 16.22 -4.71
C ILE A 386 34.33 17.49 -4.19
N GLU A 387 35.27 17.36 -3.24
CA GLU A 387 36.05 18.48 -2.72
C GLU A 387 37.01 19.04 -3.78
N VAL A 388 37.60 18.16 -4.60
CA VAL A 388 38.56 18.53 -5.66
C VAL A 388 37.84 19.07 -6.89
N LEU A 389 36.85 18.34 -7.40
CA LEU A 389 36.16 18.66 -8.65
C LEU A 389 35.11 19.77 -8.48
N TYR A 390 34.42 19.80 -7.34
CA TYR A 390 33.32 20.73 -7.07
C TYR A 390 33.44 21.38 -5.67
N PRO A 391 34.53 22.12 -5.38
CA PRO A 391 34.83 22.64 -4.05
C PRO A 391 33.72 23.53 -3.47
N GLU A 392 33.05 24.32 -4.32
CA GLU A 392 31.94 25.18 -3.88
C GLU A 392 30.67 24.40 -3.55
N VAL A 393 30.42 23.29 -4.27
CA VAL A 393 29.34 22.35 -3.94
C VAL A 393 29.64 21.68 -2.61
N ASN A 394 30.86 21.15 -2.44
CA ASN A 394 31.28 20.53 -1.19
C ASN A 394 31.12 21.48 0.01
N LYS A 395 31.58 22.74 -0.11
CA LYS A 395 31.39 23.76 0.94
C LYS A 395 29.92 23.98 1.31
N CYS A 396 29.02 23.92 0.34
CA CYS A 396 27.58 24.08 0.54
C CYS A 396 26.95 22.87 1.24
N ILE A 397 27.33 21.64 0.86
CA ILE A 397 26.61 20.42 1.26
C ILE A 397 27.33 19.55 2.30
N LYS A 398 28.62 19.78 2.62
CA LYS A 398 29.41 18.89 3.49
C LYS A 398 28.74 18.55 4.83
N ASN A 399 28.07 19.52 5.45
CA ASN A 399 27.36 19.33 6.72
C ASN A 399 26.03 18.56 6.57
N TYR A 400 25.60 18.32 5.34
CA TYR A 400 24.36 17.63 4.95
C TYR A 400 24.59 16.27 4.30
N VAL A 401 25.84 15.94 3.96
CA VAL A 401 26.21 14.63 3.40
C VAL A 401 25.65 13.47 4.25
N PRO A 402 25.76 13.45 5.59
CA PRO A 402 25.18 12.35 6.38
C PRO A 402 23.66 12.18 6.21
N ILE A 403 22.94 13.30 6.10
CA ILE A 403 21.49 13.31 5.86
C ILE A 403 21.19 12.82 4.44
N LEU A 404 21.94 13.29 3.44
CA LEU A 404 21.80 12.87 2.05
C LEU A 404 22.08 11.37 1.88
N CYS A 405 23.13 10.84 2.52
CA CYS A 405 23.43 9.41 2.54
C CYS A 405 22.33 8.59 3.23
N SER A 406 21.74 9.11 4.31
CA SER A 406 20.59 8.47 4.97
C SER A 406 19.35 8.44 4.07
N ILE A 407 19.14 9.46 3.23
CA ILE A 407 18.09 9.49 2.23
C ILE A 407 18.39 8.49 1.09
N HIS A 408 19.65 8.31 0.68
CA HIS A 408 20.04 7.25 -0.26
C HIS A 408 19.74 5.87 0.33
N GLN A 409 20.04 5.65 1.61
CA GLN A 409 19.74 4.40 2.29
C GLN A 409 18.24 4.10 2.31
N LEU A 410 17.40 5.12 2.50
CA LEU A 410 15.95 4.95 2.38
C LEU A 410 15.53 4.54 0.96
N CYS A 411 16.13 5.12 -0.06
CA CYS A 411 15.87 4.72 -1.46
C CYS A 411 16.23 3.25 -1.69
N ILE A 412 17.39 2.81 -1.18
CA ILE A 412 17.86 1.42 -1.26
C ILE A 412 16.92 0.47 -0.51
N GLU A 413 16.52 0.81 0.72
CA GLU A 413 15.62 -0.03 1.55
C GLU A 413 14.24 -0.24 0.93
N PHE A 414 13.76 0.75 0.16
CA PHE A 414 12.45 0.71 -0.51
C PHE A 414 12.57 0.44 -2.01
N LEU A 415 13.73 -0.03 -2.49
CA LEU A 415 13.96 -0.34 -3.90
C LEU A 415 13.15 -1.57 -4.31
N GLN A 416 12.10 -1.35 -5.10
CA GLN A 416 11.23 -2.40 -5.63
C GLN A 416 11.57 -2.68 -7.09
N THR A 417 10.57 -2.91 -7.94
CA THR A 417 10.72 -3.19 -9.37
C THR A 417 10.63 -1.93 -10.21
N GLU A 418 10.88 -2.05 -11.51
CA GLU A 418 10.80 -0.96 -12.51
C GLU A 418 9.42 -0.26 -12.59
N ASN A 419 8.36 -0.88 -12.08
CA ASN A 419 7.03 -0.29 -11.94
C ASN A 419 6.97 0.83 -10.87
N PHE A 420 8.02 0.98 -10.06
CA PHE A 420 8.13 1.97 -8.99
C PHE A 420 9.17 3.02 -9.37
N THR A 421 8.91 3.71 -10.48
CA THR A 421 9.79 4.75 -11.02
C THR A 421 9.06 6.07 -11.27
N ASP A 422 9.81 7.15 -11.35
CA ASP A 422 9.32 8.43 -11.90
C ASP A 422 9.35 8.38 -13.43
N ASN A 423 8.87 9.43 -14.11
CA ASN A 423 8.88 9.50 -15.57
C ASN A 423 10.29 9.49 -16.21
N ARG A 424 11.36 9.58 -15.40
CA ARG A 424 12.76 9.49 -15.83
C ARG A 424 13.35 8.09 -15.58
N GLY A 425 12.53 7.15 -15.12
CA GLY A 425 12.93 5.79 -14.78
C GLY A 425 13.71 5.67 -13.47
N ASN A 426 13.83 6.74 -12.66
CA ASN A 426 14.52 6.67 -11.37
C ASN A 426 13.62 6.02 -10.33
N PRO A 427 14.16 5.17 -9.44
CA PRO A 427 13.38 4.59 -8.34
C PRO A 427 12.73 5.67 -7.48
N ILE A 428 11.47 5.43 -7.11
CA ILE A 428 10.74 6.31 -6.20
C ILE A 428 10.56 5.66 -4.83
N PHE A 429 10.68 6.48 -3.79
CA PHE A 429 10.30 6.11 -2.43
C PHE A 429 9.51 7.27 -1.81
N PHE A 430 8.68 6.98 -0.81
CA PHE A 430 7.94 8.01 -0.08
C PHE A 430 8.36 8.06 1.37
N ALA A 431 8.48 9.27 1.90
CA ALA A 431 8.85 9.47 3.29
C ALA A 431 8.27 10.77 3.84
N SER A 432 7.72 10.72 5.05
CA SER A 432 7.35 11.96 5.75
C SER A 432 8.61 12.66 6.28
N THR A 433 8.59 13.99 6.36
CA THR A 433 9.68 14.75 6.99
C THR A 433 9.95 14.30 8.42
N ARG A 434 8.90 13.88 9.14
CA ARG A 434 9.03 13.34 10.50
C ARG A 434 9.80 12.02 10.52
N TYR A 435 9.54 11.15 9.54
CA TYR A 435 10.21 9.87 9.42
C TYR A 435 11.70 10.03 9.10
N ILE A 436 12.04 10.91 8.14
CA ILE A 436 13.45 11.23 7.82
C ILE A 436 14.15 11.83 9.05
N ALA A 437 13.47 12.72 9.78
CA ALA A 437 14.01 13.35 10.99
C ALA A 437 14.30 12.38 12.12
N GLN A 438 13.38 11.44 12.39
CA GLN A 438 13.59 10.38 13.37
C GLN A 438 14.78 9.51 12.99
N ARG A 439 14.92 9.18 11.70
CA ARG A 439 15.99 8.31 11.22
C ARG A 439 17.37 8.96 11.24
N CYS A 440 17.44 10.28 11.03
CA CYS A 440 18.69 11.04 11.08
C CYS A 440 19.05 11.54 12.49
N ASP A 441 18.20 11.31 13.49
CA ASP A 441 18.26 11.93 14.81
C ASP A 441 18.43 13.46 14.73
N LYS A 442 17.52 14.11 14.01
CA LYS A 442 17.52 15.57 13.80
C LYS A 442 16.14 16.17 14.02
N ASP A 443 16.11 17.48 14.27
CA ASP A 443 14.87 18.24 14.32
C ASP A 443 14.14 18.23 12.97
N LYS A 444 12.80 18.16 13.02
CA LYS A 444 11.93 18.11 11.84
C LYS A 444 12.07 19.36 10.96
N ARG A 445 12.15 20.56 11.55
CA ARG A 445 12.28 21.81 10.77
C ARG A 445 13.62 21.81 10.06
N ARG A 446 14.69 21.42 10.76
CA ARG A 446 16.03 21.28 10.17
C ARG A 446 16.03 20.36 8.95
N ILE A 447 15.40 19.19 9.04
CA ILE A 447 15.30 18.25 7.92
C ILE A 447 14.47 18.80 6.77
N SER A 448 13.37 19.49 7.06
CA SER A 448 12.58 20.15 6.01
C SER A 448 13.42 21.16 5.19
N ASP A 449 14.22 21.97 5.88
CA ASP A 449 15.07 22.97 5.24
C ASP A 449 16.21 22.31 4.44
N VAL A 450 16.85 21.27 4.99
CA VAL A 450 17.91 20.52 4.29
C VAL A 450 17.35 19.80 3.06
N VAL A 451 16.23 19.08 3.19
CA VAL A 451 15.60 18.37 2.06
C VAL A 451 15.23 19.34 0.95
N SER A 452 14.66 20.51 1.27
CA SER A 452 14.35 21.51 0.24
C SER A 452 15.60 22.13 -0.40
N LEU A 453 16.69 22.33 0.36
CA LEU A 453 17.97 22.73 -0.22
C LEU A 453 18.49 21.67 -1.20
N LEU A 454 18.53 20.40 -0.80
CA LEU A 454 18.99 19.29 -1.65
C LEU A 454 18.15 19.17 -2.94
N VAL A 455 16.84 19.45 -2.85
CA VAL A 455 15.95 19.49 -4.02
C VAL A 455 16.23 20.69 -4.92
N TYR A 456 16.48 21.86 -4.33
CA TYR A 456 16.89 23.04 -5.09
C TYR A 456 18.21 22.80 -5.83
N LEU A 457 19.19 22.21 -5.17
CA LEU A 457 20.49 21.84 -5.75
C LEU A 457 20.41 20.71 -6.79
N GLY A 458 19.30 19.98 -6.87
CA GLY A 458 19.14 18.88 -7.81
C GLY A 458 19.80 17.57 -7.40
N LEU A 459 20.32 17.47 -6.17
CA LEU A 459 20.88 16.23 -5.60
C LEU A 459 19.78 15.29 -5.08
N LEU A 460 18.59 15.82 -4.86
CA LEU A 460 17.39 15.09 -4.51
C LEU A 460 16.26 15.61 -5.38
N ARG A 461 15.25 14.79 -5.64
CA ARG A 461 14.04 15.25 -6.32
C ARG A 461 12.83 14.99 -5.45
N LYS A 462 11.91 15.96 -5.37
CA LYS A 462 10.54 15.71 -4.96
C LYS A 462 9.72 15.45 -6.21
N VAL A 463 9.11 14.27 -6.29
CA VAL A 463 8.35 13.86 -7.48
C VAL A 463 7.00 14.59 -7.46
N PRO A 464 6.65 15.34 -8.52
CA PRO A 464 5.36 16.02 -8.62
C PRO A 464 4.23 15.00 -8.84
N GLU A 465 2.99 15.36 -8.49
CA GLU A 465 1.88 14.40 -8.48
C GLU A 465 1.62 13.74 -9.83
N ASN A 466 1.79 14.46 -10.93
CA ASN A 466 1.59 13.98 -12.29
C ASN A 466 2.64 12.95 -12.76
N GLU A 467 3.70 12.73 -11.99
CA GLU A 467 4.74 11.75 -12.30
C GLU A 467 4.80 10.59 -11.30
N ILE A 468 3.93 10.60 -10.29
CA ILE A 468 3.78 9.48 -9.37
C ILE A 468 2.89 8.44 -10.07
N PRO A 469 3.29 7.15 -10.13
CA PRO A 469 2.44 6.09 -10.65
C PRO A 469 1.02 6.11 -10.05
N ASP A 470 0.00 5.98 -10.89
CA ASP A 470 -1.42 6.18 -10.51
C ASP A 470 -1.84 5.36 -9.28
N PHE A 471 -1.34 4.12 -9.18
CA PHE A 471 -1.65 3.24 -8.06
C PHE A 471 -1.08 3.77 -6.73
N LEU A 472 0.11 4.38 -6.75
CA LEU A 472 0.73 5.01 -5.57
C LEU A 472 0.09 6.35 -5.24
N LEU A 473 -0.17 7.17 -6.25
CA LEU A 473 -0.82 8.47 -6.07
C LEU A 473 -2.21 8.31 -5.47
N LYS A 474 -2.98 7.33 -5.96
CA LYS A 474 -4.33 7.04 -5.44
C LYS A 474 -4.28 6.67 -3.96
N ASN A 475 -3.37 5.77 -3.55
CA ASN A 475 -3.21 5.37 -2.15
C ASN A 475 -2.76 6.55 -1.28
N SER A 476 -1.83 7.37 -1.75
CA SER A 476 -1.34 8.52 -0.99
C SER A 476 -2.35 9.64 -0.82
N LYS A 477 -3.17 9.93 -1.86
CA LYS A 477 -4.30 10.87 -1.75
C LYS A 477 -5.35 10.37 -0.78
N HIS A 478 -5.59 9.07 -0.81
CA HIS A 478 -6.49 8.43 0.11
C HIS A 478 -6.00 8.60 1.57
N GLU A 479 -4.76 8.21 1.88
CA GLU A 479 -4.13 8.40 3.20
C GLU A 479 -4.13 9.85 3.71
N ALA A 480 -3.91 10.82 2.82
CA ALA A 480 -3.99 12.23 3.17
C ALA A 480 -5.42 12.63 3.57
N ALA A 481 -6.43 12.20 2.81
CA ALA A 481 -7.84 12.48 3.10
C ALA A 481 -8.26 11.89 4.46
N LYS A 482 -7.92 10.63 4.76
CA LYS A 482 -8.21 10.01 6.08
C LYS A 482 -7.69 10.82 7.25
N LYS A 483 -6.42 11.22 7.13
CA LYS A 483 -5.70 11.94 8.18
C LYS A 483 -6.03 13.42 8.17
N LYS A 484 -7.00 13.86 7.35
CA LYS A 484 -7.41 15.25 7.14
C LYS A 484 -6.21 16.15 6.87
N ARG A 485 -5.27 15.66 6.06
CA ARG A 485 -4.06 16.37 5.64
C ARG A 485 -4.31 16.98 4.27
N HIS A 486 -3.94 18.25 4.13
CA HIS A 486 -3.98 18.93 2.84
C HIS A 486 -2.96 18.39 1.82
N HIS A 487 -1.91 17.72 2.32
CA HIS A 487 -0.75 17.31 1.54
C HIS A 487 -0.55 15.80 1.65
N ILE A 488 -0.28 15.16 0.52
CA ILE A 488 0.12 13.75 0.48
C ILE A 488 1.52 13.58 1.06
N VAL A 489 1.88 12.35 1.42
CA VAL A 489 3.29 12.06 1.75
C VAL A 489 4.17 12.42 0.55
N SER A 490 5.33 13.01 0.81
CA SER A 490 6.25 13.37 -0.27
C SER A 490 6.90 12.12 -0.86
N TYR A 491 6.91 12.07 -2.18
CA TYR A 491 7.66 11.10 -2.97
C TYR A 491 8.98 11.72 -3.40
N TYR A 492 10.02 10.91 -3.41
CA TYR A 492 11.36 11.31 -3.76
C TYR A 492 11.97 10.35 -4.77
N SER A 493 12.83 10.89 -5.63
CA SER A 493 13.75 10.13 -6.46
C SER A 493 15.14 10.77 -6.35
N ILE A 494 16.18 9.98 -6.59
CA ILE A 494 17.57 10.43 -6.54
C ILE A 494 18.12 10.29 -7.95
N PRO A 495 18.58 11.38 -8.58
CA PRO A 495 19.24 11.29 -9.88
C PRO A 495 20.61 10.64 -9.72
N GLN A 496 21.10 10.01 -10.77
CA GLN A 496 22.50 9.62 -10.85
C GLN A 496 23.37 10.88 -10.93
N TYR A 497 24.48 10.91 -10.20
CA TYR A 497 25.39 12.04 -10.15
C TYR A 497 26.37 12.04 -11.31
N GLU A 498 25.82 12.10 -12.52
CA GLU A 498 26.58 12.30 -13.75
C GLU A 498 26.85 13.79 -13.99
N GLU A 499 27.69 14.09 -14.98
CA GLU A 499 28.15 15.44 -15.31
C GLU A 499 27.00 16.47 -15.41
N LEU A 500 25.89 16.13 -16.07
CA LEU A 500 24.76 17.04 -16.22
C LEU A 500 24.10 17.39 -14.87
N ALA A 501 23.93 16.41 -13.98
CA ALA A 501 23.34 16.62 -12.66
C ALA A 501 24.27 17.46 -11.76
N LEU A 502 25.58 17.19 -11.82
CA LEU A 502 26.58 17.92 -11.04
C LEU A 502 26.79 19.34 -11.55
N GLN A 503 26.75 19.56 -12.87
CA GLN A 503 26.81 20.89 -13.47
C GLN A 503 25.57 21.72 -13.12
N PHE A 504 24.38 21.10 -13.12
CA PHE A 504 23.17 21.75 -12.61
C PHE A 504 23.32 22.13 -11.13
N CYS A 505 23.83 21.22 -10.29
CA CYS A 505 24.08 21.50 -8.88
C CYS A 505 25.06 22.66 -8.68
N LYS A 506 26.17 22.67 -9.43
CA LYS A 506 27.17 23.75 -9.41
C LYS A 506 26.53 25.10 -9.76
N ASN A 507 25.72 25.15 -10.82
CA ASN A 507 25.01 26.37 -11.21
C ASN A 507 24.03 26.82 -10.11
N LYS A 508 23.30 25.89 -9.49
CA LYS A 508 22.38 26.22 -8.38
C LYS A 508 23.09 26.70 -7.11
N VAL A 509 24.28 26.19 -6.81
CA VAL A 509 25.12 26.73 -5.72
C VAL A 509 25.58 28.16 -6.01
N LYS A 510 25.91 28.45 -7.27
CA LYS A 510 26.26 29.82 -7.71
C LYS A 510 25.07 30.76 -7.57
N GLU A 511 23.91 30.39 -8.13
CA GLU A 511 22.65 31.14 -8.03
C GLU A 511 22.24 31.38 -6.57
N PHE A 512 22.43 30.38 -5.68
CA PHE A 512 22.13 30.52 -4.25
C PHE A 512 22.94 31.65 -3.60
N LYS A 513 24.22 31.78 -3.96
CA LYS A 513 25.10 32.81 -3.41
C LYS A 513 24.81 34.17 -4.01
N GLU A 514 24.70 34.26 -5.33
CA GLU A 514 24.42 35.51 -6.06
C GLU A 514 23.04 36.09 -5.67
N SER A 515 22.08 35.22 -5.33
CA SER A 515 20.77 35.63 -4.83
C SER A 515 20.75 35.98 -3.34
N GLU A 516 21.89 36.05 -2.65
CA GLU A 516 21.98 36.36 -1.21
C GLU A 516 21.14 35.42 -0.32
N PHE A 517 20.93 34.18 -0.76
CA PHE A 517 20.14 33.21 -0.01
C PHE A 517 20.87 32.75 1.25
N THR A 518 20.08 32.48 2.29
CA THR A 518 20.60 31.96 3.56
C THR A 518 19.70 30.86 4.09
N MET A 519 20.29 29.87 4.75
CA MET A 519 19.53 28.80 5.42
C MET A 519 18.57 29.33 6.49
N ARG A 520 18.82 30.52 7.04
CA ARG A 520 17.92 31.15 8.04
C ARG A 520 16.63 31.65 7.40
N GLY A 521 16.70 32.25 6.21
CA GLY A 521 15.53 32.71 5.44
C GLY A 521 14.87 31.60 4.61
N TRP A 522 15.58 30.50 4.38
CA TRP A 522 15.23 29.42 3.45
C TRP A 522 13.79 28.92 3.57
N GLY A 523 13.20 28.63 2.41
CA GLY A 523 11.83 28.14 2.25
C GLY A 523 11.17 28.69 1.00
N ARG A 524 9.95 28.21 0.72
CA ARG A 524 9.22 28.53 -0.52
C ARG A 524 9.04 30.02 -0.78
N GLU A 525 8.73 30.80 0.25
CA GLU A 525 8.52 32.25 0.12
C GLU A 525 9.75 32.97 -0.45
N LEU A 526 10.95 32.62 0.01
CA LEU A 526 12.21 33.20 -0.47
C LEU A 526 12.43 32.90 -1.97
N ILE A 527 12.24 31.64 -2.35
CA ILE A 527 12.40 31.20 -3.75
C ILE A 527 11.36 31.88 -4.64
N LEU A 528 10.10 31.92 -4.21
CA LEU A 528 9.01 32.51 -4.99
C LEU A 528 9.20 34.01 -5.20
N ARG A 529 9.68 34.74 -4.19
CA ARG A 529 9.96 36.18 -4.28
C ARG A 529 11.11 36.50 -5.24
N LYS A 530 12.20 35.73 -5.20
CA LYS A 530 13.43 36.01 -5.96
C LYS A 530 13.52 35.33 -7.33
N LEU A 531 13.08 34.07 -7.42
CA LEU A 531 13.25 33.22 -8.62
C LEU A 531 11.92 32.88 -9.30
N GLY A 532 10.79 33.32 -8.75
CA GLY A 532 9.47 33.15 -9.34
C GLY A 532 8.81 31.78 -9.09
N GLU A 533 7.66 31.60 -9.73
CA GLU A 533 6.74 30.50 -9.43
C GLU A 533 7.23 29.14 -9.95
N GLU A 534 7.87 29.10 -11.11
CA GLU A 534 8.37 27.86 -11.71
C GLU A 534 9.34 27.15 -10.77
N GLU A 535 10.38 27.87 -10.32
CA GLU A 535 11.40 27.31 -9.45
C GLU A 535 10.85 26.97 -8.05
N ALA A 536 9.96 27.81 -7.52
CA ALA A 536 9.30 27.54 -6.25
C ALA A 536 8.45 26.26 -6.31
N ASN A 537 7.75 26.02 -7.41
CA ASN A 537 6.93 24.83 -7.62
C ASN A 537 7.79 23.59 -7.89
N ARG A 538 8.94 23.73 -8.57
CA ARG A 538 9.92 22.64 -8.72
C ARG A 538 10.42 22.12 -7.37
N VAL A 539 10.72 23.01 -6.43
CA VAL A 539 11.22 22.64 -5.09
C VAL A 539 10.09 22.23 -4.13
N PHE A 540 8.89 22.80 -4.30
CA PHE A 540 7.71 22.57 -3.46
C PHE A 540 6.47 22.22 -4.29
N PRO A 541 6.43 21.06 -4.97
CA PRO A 541 5.38 20.72 -5.94
C PRO A 541 3.98 20.69 -5.32
N GLN A 542 3.84 20.18 -4.09
CA GLN A 542 2.54 20.15 -3.40
C GLN A 542 2.06 21.54 -2.91
N MET A 543 2.84 22.60 -3.10
CA MET A 543 2.44 23.99 -2.80
C MET A 543 2.18 24.81 -4.06
N GLN A 544 2.08 24.16 -5.23
CA GLN A 544 1.75 24.82 -6.49
C GLN A 544 0.46 25.66 -6.39
N GLY A 545 0.48 26.85 -6.97
CA GLY A 545 -0.63 27.80 -6.95
C GLY A 545 -0.86 28.52 -5.61
N LYS A 546 -0.09 28.24 -4.55
CA LYS A 546 -0.19 29.00 -3.29
C LYS A 546 0.47 30.37 -3.43
N LYS A 547 -0.34 31.43 -3.37
CA LYS A 547 0.12 32.82 -3.31
C LYS A 547 0.79 33.13 -1.97
N ILE A 548 1.72 34.08 -1.99
CA ILE A 548 2.27 34.67 -0.77
C ILE A 548 1.23 35.64 -0.21
N HIS A 549 0.97 35.55 1.08
CA HIS A 549 0.21 36.60 1.76
C HIS A 549 1.17 37.75 2.07
N GLU A 550 0.96 38.90 1.44
CA GLU A 550 1.65 40.14 1.77
C GLU A 550 1.24 40.52 3.21
N SER A 551 2.20 40.61 4.13
CA SER A 551 1.92 41.07 5.50
C SER A 551 2.31 42.54 5.63
N GLU A 552 1.64 43.30 6.51
CA GLU A 552 2.03 44.68 6.83
C GLU A 552 3.52 44.79 7.21
N ILE A 553 4.03 43.80 7.94
CA ILE A 553 5.45 43.67 8.28
C ILE A 553 6.37 43.67 7.04
N THR A 554 5.91 43.15 5.90
CA THR A 554 6.71 43.11 4.66
C THR A 554 6.91 44.52 4.12
N LYS A 555 5.81 45.28 4.01
CA LYS A 555 5.83 46.69 3.59
C LYS A 555 6.66 47.54 4.54
N LEU A 556 6.47 47.34 5.84
CA LEU A 556 7.20 48.07 6.88
C LEU A 556 8.72 47.80 6.81
N ILE A 557 9.14 46.57 6.52
CA ILE A 557 10.56 46.25 6.32
C ILE A 557 11.14 47.03 5.13
N GLU A 558 10.42 47.09 4.01
CA GLU A 558 10.84 47.85 2.83
C GLU A 558 10.89 49.35 3.13
N GLU A 559 9.84 49.92 3.72
CA GLU A 559 9.73 51.34 4.08
C GLU A 559 10.83 51.79 5.03
N ILE A 560 11.09 51.04 6.11
CA ILE A 560 12.16 51.33 7.06
C ILE A 560 13.52 51.26 6.36
N THR A 561 13.75 50.22 5.54
CA THR A 561 15.03 50.06 4.84
C THR A 561 15.30 51.24 3.91
N LEU A 562 14.31 51.64 3.11
CA LEU A 562 14.43 52.77 2.19
C LEU A 562 14.57 54.11 2.92
N SER A 563 13.85 54.30 4.03
CA SER A 563 13.98 55.51 4.86
C SER A 563 15.38 55.64 5.44
N LEU A 564 15.93 54.56 5.98
CA LEU A 564 17.29 54.55 6.55
C LEU A 564 18.35 54.81 5.47
N ILE A 565 18.20 54.21 4.29
CA ILE A 565 19.09 54.48 3.16
C ILE A 565 18.94 55.93 2.67
N LYS A 566 17.74 56.51 2.68
CA LYS A 566 17.55 57.92 2.29
C LYS A 566 18.21 58.89 3.28
N GLU A 567 18.22 58.56 4.57
CA GLU A 567 18.80 59.41 5.62
C GLU A 567 20.31 59.23 5.78
N LYS A 568 20.81 58.00 5.65
CA LYS A 568 22.20 57.63 5.98
C LYS A 568 23.01 57.10 4.80
N GLU A 569 22.39 56.93 3.63
CA GLU A 569 22.94 56.29 2.42
C GLU A 569 23.19 54.78 2.54
N TRP A 570 23.13 54.22 3.74
CA TRP A 570 23.29 52.81 4.02
C TRP A 570 22.44 52.38 5.23
N THR A 571 22.24 51.07 5.37
CA THR A 571 21.69 50.48 6.58
C THR A 571 22.19 49.04 6.79
N THR A 572 21.80 48.41 7.90
CA THR A 572 22.05 46.99 8.15
C THR A 572 20.76 46.24 8.45
N GLU A 573 20.73 44.93 8.19
CA GLU A 573 19.59 44.10 8.60
C GLU A 573 19.29 44.16 10.11
N SER A 574 20.31 44.42 10.94
CA SER A 574 20.15 44.58 12.39
C SER A 574 19.47 45.90 12.73
N GLU A 575 19.87 46.98 12.09
CA GLU A 575 19.27 48.31 12.29
C GLU A 575 17.81 48.31 11.84
N VAL A 576 17.52 47.78 10.65
CA VAL A 576 16.14 47.59 10.18
C VAL A 576 15.32 46.77 11.17
N LEU A 577 15.90 45.72 11.74
CA LEU A 577 15.22 44.93 12.77
C LEU A 577 14.95 45.72 14.05
N ASP A 578 15.87 46.57 14.49
CA ASP A 578 15.73 47.34 15.73
C ASP A 578 14.68 48.46 15.60
N HIS A 579 14.41 48.94 14.38
CA HIS A 579 13.31 49.85 14.07
C HIS A 579 11.94 49.15 13.96
N LEU A 580 11.89 47.81 13.90
CA LEU A 580 10.62 47.09 13.98
C LEU A 580 10.18 46.98 15.45
N LEU A 581 8.97 47.47 15.77
CA LEU A 581 8.38 47.28 17.08
C LEU A 581 7.98 45.80 17.26
N TYR A 582 8.52 45.13 18.28
CA TYR A 582 8.13 43.77 18.66
C TYR A 582 8.05 43.63 20.18
N GLU A 583 6.97 43.00 20.65
CA GLU A 583 6.67 42.85 22.08
C GLU A 583 7.37 41.64 22.72
N THR A 584 7.84 40.67 21.92
CA THR A 584 8.42 39.41 22.41
C THR A 584 9.66 38.97 21.62
N SER A 585 10.50 38.17 22.27
CA SER A 585 11.71 37.56 21.66
C SER A 585 11.39 36.60 20.51
N GLU A 586 10.24 35.93 20.57
CA GLU A 586 9.72 35.07 19.49
C GLU A 586 9.36 35.90 18.25
N LYS A 587 8.66 37.02 18.42
CA LYS A 587 8.35 37.98 17.34
C LYS A 587 9.63 38.53 16.71
N LYS A 588 10.65 38.88 17.52
CA LYS A 588 11.98 39.29 17.02
C LYS A 588 12.61 38.24 16.10
N THR A 589 12.51 36.95 16.47
CA THR A 589 13.05 35.84 15.67
C THR A 589 12.30 35.65 14.35
N LEU A 590 10.98 35.84 14.35
CA LEU A 590 10.15 35.82 13.15
C LEU A 590 10.50 36.98 12.20
N CYS A 591 10.66 38.20 12.72
CA CYS A 591 11.07 39.37 11.93
C CYS A 591 12.45 39.16 11.30
N LYS A 592 13.44 38.65 12.07
CA LYS A 592 14.76 38.27 11.53
C LYS A 592 14.64 37.31 10.33
N LYS A 593 13.78 36.31 10.44
CA LYS A 593 13.55 35.35 9.35
C LYS A 593 12.88 36.00 8.15
N LYS A 594 11.92 36.91 8.39
CA LYS A 594 11.19 37.63 7.35
C LYS A 594 12.09 38.59 6.57
N ILE A 595 12.96 39.35 7.25
CA ILE A 595 13.99 40.18 6.62
C ILE A 595 14.83 39.34 5.65
N LYS A 596 15.33 38.18 6.10
CA LYS A 596 16.11 37.26 5.24
C LYS A 596 15.36 36.73 4.01
N ARG A 597 14.02 36.80 3.98
CA ARG A 597 13.19 36.38 2.83
C ARG A 597 12.91 37.50 1.85
N ILE A 598 12.84 38.73 2.34
CA ILE A 598 12.48 39.92 1.57
C ILE A 598 13.71 40.55 0.94
N VAL A 599 14.82 40.62 1.68
CA VAL A 599 16.03 41.33 1.24
C VAL A 599 16.43 40.96 -0.19
N PRO A 600 16.53 39.67 -0.60
CA PRO A 600 16.93 39.34 -1.97
C PRO A 600 16.07 39.94 -3.10
N GLU A 601 14.75 40.02 -2.91
CA GLU A 601 13.81 40.65 -3.86
C GLU A 601 13.90 42.16 -3.79
N MET A 602 13.98 42.71 -2.57
CA MET A 602 14.12 44.15 -2.32
C MET A 602 15.41 44.72 -2.94
N LEU A 603 16.51 43.98 -2.92
CA LEU A 603 17.76 44.38 -3.57
C LEU A 603 17.55 44.61 -5.08
N ASP A 604 16.89 43.69 -5.77
CA ASP A 604 16.61 43.84 -7.20
C ASP A 604 15.60 44.97 -7.46
N LYS A 605 14.51 44.99 -6.69
CA LYS A 605 13.39 45.91 -6.86
C LYS A 605 13.80 47.38 -6.76
N TYR A 606 14.77 47.70 -5.90
CA TYR A 606 15.19 49.07 -5.61
C TYR A 606 16.62 49.40 -6.04
N GLY A 607 17.29 48.49 -6.76
CA GLY A 607 18.67 48.66 -7.22
C GLY A 607 19.67 48.81 -6.07
N LEU A 608 19.51 48.01 -5.01
CA LEU A 608 20.35 48.05 -3.82
C LEU A 608 21.40 46.94 -3.86
N THR A 609 22.58 47.23 -3.33
CA THR A 609 23.66 46.27 -3.14
C THR A 609 23.80 45.90 -1.68
N LYS A 610 24.08 44.62 -1.42
CA LYS A 610 24.47 44.13 -0.10
C LYS A 610 25.90 43.62 -0.11
N LYS A 611 26.75 44.18 0.74
CA LYS A 611 28.17 43.82 0.79
C LYS A 611 28.69 43.84 2.22
N LYS A 612 29.68 42.99 2.49
CA LYS A 612 30.43 43.05 3.74
C LYS A 612 31.20 44.36 3.78
N LEU A 613 31.02 45.14 4.85
CA LEU A 613 31.76 46.36 5.09
C LEU A 613 33.26 46.05 5.13
N ASN A 614 34.04 46.89 4.48
CA ASN A 614 35.50 46.87 4.50
C ASN A 614 36.00 48.30 4.67
N LYS A 615 37.31 48.49 4.88
CA LYS A 615 37.88 49.83 5.13
C LYS A 615 37.55 50.83 4.01
N ALA A 616 37.72 50.44 2.75
CA ALA A 616 37.45 51.31 1.61
C ALA A 616 35.97 51.74 1.55
N LEU A 617 35.05 50.80 1.72
CA LEU A 617 33.61 51.07 1.70
C LEU A 617 33.15 51.88 2.93
N LYS A 618 33.87 51.75 4.05
CA LYS A 618 33.61 52.51 5.28
C LYS A 618 33.97 53.99 5.08
N ASP A 619 35.07 54.26 4.39
CA ASP A 619 35.51 55.62 4.05
C ASP A 619 34.61 56.24 2.97
N GLU A 620 34.24 55.46 1.94
CA GLU A 620 33.35 55.90 0.84
C GLU A 620 31.96 56.35 1.33
N LEU A 621 31.34 55.56 2.21
CA LEU A 621 29.98 55.81 2.72
C LEU A 621 29.98 56.52 4.09
N ASN A 622 31.11 57.05 4.55
CA ASN A 622 31.28 57.71 5.85
C ASN A 622 30.67 56.93 7.05
N VAL A 623 30.86 55.61 7.07
CA VAL A 623 30.27 54.72 8.08
C VAL A 623 31.08 54.77 9.39
N THR A 624 30.45 55.12 10.51
CA THR A 624 31.13 55.27 11.82
C THR A 624 31.18 54.00 12.67
N LEU A 625 30.65 52.87 12.19
CA LEU A 625 30.60 51.60 12.95
C LEU A 625 31.98 51.02 13.26
N GLU A 626 32.24 50.62 14.51
CA GLU A 626 33.50 49.96 14.90
C GLU A 626 33.68 48.57 14.27
N ASN A 627 32.57 47.87 14.01
CA ASN A 627 32.54 46.53 13.43
C ASN A 627 32.35 46.56 11.89
N TYR A 628 32.51 45.40 11.24
CA TYR A 628 32.39 45.25 9.78
C TYR A 628 31.20 44.34 9.39
N PRO A 629 29.94 44.78 9.61
CA PRO A 629 28.76 44.01 9.26
C PRO A 629 28.51 43.98 7.75
N ASN A 630 27.51 43.21 7.31
CA ASN A 630 26.97 43.39 5.96
C ASN A 630 26.05 44.61 5.95
N ILE A 631 26.32 45.54 5.03
CA ILE A 631 25.51 46.75 4.83
C ILE A 631 24.70 46.62 3.53
N ILE A 632 23.57 47.32 3.49
CA ILE A 632 22.69 47.49 2.33
C ILE A 632 22.73 48.97 1.96
N TYR A 633 23.04 49.29 0.71
CA TYR A 633 23.20 50.66 0.22
C TYR A 633 22.89 50.72 -1.28
N ARG A 634 22.78 51.92 -1.84
CA ARG A 634 22.60 52.14 -3.28
C ARG A 634 23.95 52.44 -3.92
N GLU A 635 24.29 51.75 -5.02
CA GLU A 635 25.53 52.06 -5.75
C GLU A 635 25.38 53.35 -6.55
N PHE A 636 26.34 54.28 -6.38
CA PHE A 636 26.34 55.60 -7.02
C PHE A 636 26.33 55.57 -8.57
N SER A 637 26.61 54.43 -9.20
CA SER A 637 26.58 54.25 -10.66
C SER A 637 25.18 54.28 -11.30
N THR A 638 24.11 54.28 -10.50
CA THR A 638 22.71 54.33 -11.02
C THR A 638 22.13 55.73 -11.14
N ILE A 639 22.76 56.74 -10.51
CA ILE A 639 22.25 58.13 -10.46
C ILE A 639 22.25 58.78 -11.85
N GLU A 640 23.23 58.48 -12.71
CA GLU A 640 23.30 59.05 -14.07
C GLU A 640 22.22 58.50 -15.03
N SER A 641 21.53 57.42 -14.68
CA SER A 641 20.51 56.81 -15.56
C SER A 641 19.06 57.23 -15.24
N GLU A 642 18.75 57.64 -14.00
CA GLU A 642 17.41 58.13 -13.63
C GLU A 642 17.23 59.62 -13.96
N GLU A 643 18.28 60.45 -13.87
CA GLU A 643 18.19 61.86 -14.28
C GLU A 643 18.08 62.05 -15.80
N ALA A 644 18.54 61.07 -16.59
CA ALA A 644 18.39 61.09 -18.05
C ALA A 644 16.95 60.76 -18.51
N HIS A 645 16.16 60.05 -17.71
CA HIS A 645 14.80 59.63 -18.07
C HIS A 645 13.69 60.58 -17.61
N ILE A 646 14.00 61.55 -16.74
CA ILE A 646 13.08 62.61 -16.32
C ILE A 646 13.24 63.88 -17.19
N ALA A 647 14.27 63.94 -18.05
CA ALA A 647 14.57 65.05 -18.96
C ALA A 647 14.23 64.79 -20.44
N GLN A 648 13.49 63.71 -20.76
CA GLN A 648 12.85 63.45 -22.06
C GLN A 648 11.36 63.18 -21.86
#